data_AF-A0A484FLM4-F1
#
_entry.id   AF-A0A484FLM4-F1
#
_cell.length_a   1.000
_cell.length_b   1.000
_cell.length_c   1.000
_cell.angle_alpha   90.00
_cell.angle_beta   90.00
_cell.angle_gamma   90.00
#
_symmetry.space_group_name_H-M   'P 1'
#
loop_
_entity.id
_entity.type
_entity.pdbx_description
1 polymer ?
#
loop_
_entity_poly.entity_id
_entity_poly.type
_entity_poly.pdbx_seq_one_letter_code
_entity_poly.pdbx_strand_id
1 'polypeptide(L)'
;MEVTLSSDEGILRHIPYYVRRLRMAHPHFSTDDSDENNRSDHVSEENPESSRTNGEEYEWGHLDDFYRVVDVFPQLKSFAIRHYSRTDRIHSIVHDHIGNDEIARLVRTASCANELYMQGFAIDCKPDIDLKWSCDHVTILILREVWFKEKLVLDFLKSFPNLTKVVFIEVQERGHRPSLAKLAPRQLLEALKQNAASIESLCLTCNNNSGLPCSPAEAFDTFNEFVKLKELWIETWAFETALDKEPPPGMDKNTVISSLPPSLERLHLRGSVANIEGSLSWLAEKCKPDMLPQLKEIAFEAPDVNTKSIQQVFTVGGVEKVSSNVDREPIMCATPKPDQIRMPAEESKPLDPAVKQAEDAVAEAGDRSKGKALEVESEDEDDDAPEEANDAAGEASGAAKKKKKKSKRKKVKEALTGKPSDPEADLKKAIGGLTPQQLTELLSLNPALANELGGTSGDKSAEETAAALQKLNLQDIMTGLASAGKNAKDMASYKFWATQPVPKFGDQEQKVEDGPIRIQKLEEVPKEPAPLLTGFEWVTMNLEDEGEMKEVYELLNGHYVEDDEAMFRFNYSPSMLQWALMAPGWRKEWHVGIRASQSRKLVAFISAIPVNLRVRKNVVTCSEVNFMVVHKKLRGKRLAPVLIKEITRRSNLREIWQGLYTGGVVLPKPVSTCRYFHRALNWQKLYEVGFSPLPANSKPQYQIRKYQLPDNTSTKGLRELQEKDIGQALQLLTKYLARFDMAPEFSEEEFKHWFLHDKNAPGEQVIWTYVVETNGKITDFFSFYCLESTVINSSKHQVIRAAYLWYYASDVGLSTPLDKPALKTRLNSLIGDALILGKKGRFDVFNGLSLLDNGLFLEQQKFGPGDGQLHYYLFNYRAAPIAGGVDRRNKLDEDNLSGIGLVML
;
A
#
# COMPACT_ATOMS: atom_id res chain seq x y z
N MET A 1 7.40 21.72 -10.58
CA MET A 1 6.14 22.26 -10.00
C MET A 1 5.00 21.36 -10.42
N GLU A 2 4.09 20.99 -9.50
CA GLU A 2 2.92 20.17 -9.80
C GLU A 2 1.65 21.01 -9.64
N VAL A 3 0.83 21.04 -10.69
CA VAL A 3 -0.46 21.75 -10.72
C VAL A 3 -1.58 20.72 -10.80
N THR A 4 -2.38 20.66 -9.74
CA THR A 4 -3.52 19.75 -9.64
C THR A 4 -4.82 20.47 -10.00
N LEU A 5 -5.55 19.93 -10.96
CA LEU A 5 -6.89 20.35 -11.33
C LEU A 5 -7.91 19.76 -10.34
N SER A 6 -8.71 20.61 -9.69
CA SER A 6 -9.91 20.21 -8.93
C SER A 6 -11.16 20.67 -9.68
N SER A 7 -12.17 19.81 -9.74
CA SER A 7 -13.36 19.86 -10.61
C SER A 7 -14.29 21.09 -10.51
N ASP A 8 -13.90 22.18 -9.87
CA ASP A 8 -14.79 23.34 -9.66
C ASP A 8 -14.27 24.71 -10.14
N GLU A 9 -12.96 24.97 -10.34
CA GLU A 9 -12.52 26.29 -10.85
C GLU A 9 -11.20 26.22 -11.66
N GLY A 10 -11.09 27.00 -12.75
CA GLY A 10 -9.98 26.99 -13.71
C GLY A 10 -8.61 27.36 -13.13
N ILE A 11 -7.53 26.87 -13.77
CA ILE A 11 -6.15 26.89 -13.26
C ILE A 11 -5.64 28.29 -12.89
N LEU A 12 -6.01 29.30 -13.68
CA LEU A 12 -5.45 30.65 -13.55
C LEU A 12 -5.87 31.37 -12.25
N ARG A 13 -6.94 30.94 -11.58
CA ARG A 13 -7.38 31.54 -10.31
C ARG A 13 -6.47 31.22 -9.12
N HIS A 14 -5.67 30.14 -9.21
CA HIS A 14 -4.91 29.63 -8.07
C HIS A 14 -3.39 29.81 -8.16
N ILE A 15 -2.85 30.25 -9.31
CA ILE A 15 -1.40 30.48 -9.46
C ILE A 15 -0.86 31.49 -8.42
N PRO A 16 -1.53 32.63 -8.13
CA PRO A 16 -1.07 33.57 -7.09
C PRO A 16 -1.01 32.93 -5.69
N TYR A 17 -1.93 32.01 -5.38
CA TYR A 17 -1.99 31.27 -4.12
C TYR A 17 -0.81 30.29 -3.96
N TYR A 18 -0.44 29.58 -5.04
CA TYR A 18 0.71 28.67 -5.03
C TYR A 18 2.05 29.39 -4.94
N VAL A 19 2.20 30.54 -5.61
CA VAL A 19 3.41 31.40 -5.51
C VAL A 19 3.59 31.97 -4.10
N ARG A 20 2.48 32.37 -3.43
CA ARG A 20 2.51 32.79 -2.01
C ARG A 20 3.02 31.68 -1.08
N ARG A 21 2.62 30.42 -1.32
CA ARG A 21 3.10 29.25 -0.56
C ARG A 21 4.58 28.95 -0.77
N LEU A 22 5.09 29.14 -1.99
CA LEU A 22 6.51 28.96 -2.31
C LEU A 22 7.39 30.04 -1.64
N ARG A 23 6.94 31.31 -1.61
CA ARG A 23 7.63 32.38 -0.86
C ARG A 23 7.69 32.11 0.65
N MET A 24 6.64 31.52 1.23
CA MET A 24 6.62 31.19 2.67
C MET A 24 7.52 30.00 3.02
N ALA A 25 7.86 29.14 2.06
CA ALA A 25 8.76 28.00 2.26
C ALA A 25 10.26 28.37 2.16
N HIS A 26 10.61 29.53 1.60
CA HIS A 26 12.00 29.99 1.41
C HIS A 26 12.15 31.49 1.73
N PRO A 27 12.54 31.87 2.98
CA PRO A 27 12.60 33.27 3.41
C PRO A 27 13.78 34.10 2.86
N HIS A 28 14.64 33.54 2.01
CA HIS A 28 15.90 34.18 1.60
C HIS A 28 15.81 35.10 0.37
N PHE A 29 14.61 35.45 -0.09
CA PHE A 29 14.46 36.55 -1.05
C PHE A 29 14.42 37.88 -0.30
N SER A 30 15.61 38.42 -0.04
CA SER A 30 15.81 39.80 0.42
C SER A 30 15.55 40.75 -0.74
N THR A 31 14.65 41.71 -0.56
CA THR A 31 14.67 42.98 -1.30
C THR A 31 14.91 44.08 -0.29
N ASP A 32 15.94 44.89 -0.54
CA ASP A 32 16.28 46.09 0.22
C ASP A 32 15.04 46.94 0.53
N ASP A 33 14.82 47.17 1.82
CA ASP A 33 13.93 48.22 2.32
C ASP A 33 14.64 49.56 2.14
N SER A 34 14.32 50.25 1.05
CA SER A 34 14.42 51.70 0.99
C SER A 34 13.22 52.23 0.21
N ASP A 35 12.07 52.36 0.90
CA ASP A 35 11.10 53.44 0.71
C ASP A 35 9.87 53.24 1.62
N GLU A 36 10.08 53.32 2.94
CA GLU A 36 9.02 53.73 3.87
C GLU A 36 9.38 55.09 4.46
N ASN A 37 8.92 56.14 3.79
CA ASN A 37 8.75 57.47 4.39
C ASN A 37 7.72 58.27 3.59
N ASN A 38 6.44 58.00 3.83
CA ASN A 38 5.36 59.00 3.86
C ASN A 38 3.98 58.32 3.89
N ARG A 39 3.35 58.26 5.06
CA ARG A 39 2.17 59.08 5.35
C ARG A 39 1.57 58.71 6.71
N SER A 40 1.32 59.78 7.45
CA SER A 40 0.78 59.89 8.78
C SER A 40 -0.75 59.80 8.83
N ASP A 41 -1.25 59.44 10.02
CA ASP A 41 -2.49 59.87 10.68
C ASP A 41 -3.85 59.62 10.00
N HIS A 42 -4.70 58.77 10.58
CA HIS A 42 -5.65 59.18 11.63
C HIS A 42 -6.62 58.04 12.02
N VAL A 43 -6.96 58.05 13.32
CA VAL A 43 -7.92 57.21 14.04
C VAL A 43 -9.36 57.71 13.81
N SER A 44 -10.34 56.81 13.69
CA SER A 44 -11.64 56.92 14.40
C SER A 44 -12.53 55.68 14.22
N GLU A 45 -13.29 55.44 15.28
CA GLU A 45 -14.21 54.33 15.57
C GLU A 45 -15.46 54.33 14.68
N GLU A 46 -16.05 53.15 14.46
CA GLU A 46 -17.44 52.82 14.85
C GLU A 46 -17.95 51.56 14.12
N ASN A 47 -18.75 50.78 14.84
CA ASN A 47 -19.67 49.71 14.42
C ASN A 47 -21.02 50.15 15.04
N PRO A 48 -22.25 49.90 14.50
CA PRO A 48 -22.63 48.66 13.82
C PRO A 48 -23.83 48.74 12.80
N GLU A 49 -24.24 47.55 12.31
CA GLU A 49 -25.59 47.15 11.84
C GLU A 49 -26.08 47.33 10.38
N SER A 50 -26.34 46.15 9.78
CA SER A 50 -27.47 45.78 8.92
C SER A 50 -27.47 46.16 7.42
N SER A 51 -27.42 45.13 6.57
CA SER A 51 -28.47 44.75 5.61
C SER A 51 -27.89 44.03 4.39
N ARG A 52 -28.52 42.92 4.02
CA ARG A 52 -28.31 42.23 2.74
C ARG A 52 -29.07 43.02 1.68
N THR A 53 -28.44 43.32 0.54
CA THR A 53 -28.77 42.76 -0.80
C THR A 53 -27.93 43.40 -1.91
N ASN A 54 -27.41 42.52 -2.78
CA ASN A 54 -27.13 42.64 -4.21
C ASN A 54 -26.17 43.73 -4.74
N GLY A 55 -25.11 43.21 -5.37
CA GLY A 55 -24.62 43.73 -6.65
C GLY A 55 -23.42 44.67 -6.54
N GLU A 56 -22.22 44.12 -6.31
CA GLU A 56 -20.99 44.82 -6.64
C GLU A 56 -20.06 43.88 -7.40
N GLU A 57 -19.75 44.30 -8.63
CA GLU A 57 -18.65 43.78 -9.44
C GLU A 57 -17.38 43.83 -8.59
N TYR A 58 -16.74 42.68 -8.37
CA TYR A 58 -15.38 42.68 -7.83
C TYR A 58 -14.48 43.29 -8.90
N GLU A 59 -14.08 44.54 -8.68
CA GLU A 59 -12.92 45.14 -9.35
C GLU A 59 -11.74 44.19 -9.19
N TRP A 60 -11.30 43.67 -10.35
CA TRP A 60 -10.15 42.81 -10.46
C TRP A 60 -8.92 43.60 -10.02
N GLY A 61 -8.27 43.11 -8.97
CA GLY A 61 -6.93 43.57 -8.58
C GLY A 61 -6.06 43.67 -9.83
N HIS A 62 -5.51 44.87 -10.01
CA HIS A 62 -4.75 45.28 -11.18
C HIS A 62 -3.68 44.25 -11.58
N LEU A 63 -3.47 44.15 -12.89
CA LEU A 63 -2.49 43.32 -13.61
C LEU A 63 -1.04 43.38 -13.08
N ASP A 64 -0.74 44.29 -12.15
CA ASP A 64 0.58 44.48 -11.55
C ASP A 64 0.97 43.37 -10.55
N ASP A 65 0.00 42.66 -9.97
CA ASP A 65 0.28 41.47 -9.15
C ASP A 65 0.74 40.26 -9.97
N PHE A 66 0.53 40.28 -11.30
CA PHE A 66 1.02 39.26 -12.22
C PHE A 66 2.51 39.41 -12.53
N TYR A 67 3.05 40.65 -12.44
CA TYR A 67 4.45 40.93 -12.76
C TYR A 67 5.44 40.47 -11.67
N ARG A 68 4.97 40.14 -10.45
CA ARG A 68 5.83 39.57 -9.39
C ARG A 68 5.90 38.03 -9.40
N VAL A 69 5.21 37.36 -10.34
CA VAL A 69 5.30 35.91 -10.61
C VAL A 69 6.53 35.58 -11.48
N VAL A 70 7.17 36.61 -12.06
CA VAL A 70 8.24 36.49 -13.05
C VAL A 70 9.56 35.97 -12.46
N ASP A 71 9.77 36.01 -11.13
CA ASP A 71 11.05 35.61 -10.52
C ASP A 71 11.16 34.11 -10.16
N VAL A 72 10.03 33.38 -10.06
CA VAL A 72 10.02 31.97 -9.59
C VAL A 72 9.98 30.96 -10.74
N PHE A 73 9.27 31.29 -11.82
CA PHE A 73 9.08 30.38 -12.95
C PHE A 73 10.34 30.13 -13.82
N PRO A 74 11.28 31.10 -14.00
CA PRO A 74 12.52 30.87 -14.74
C PRO A 74 13.51 29.89 -14.07
N GLN A 75 13.25 29.38 -12.86
CA GLN A 75 14.11 28.40 -12.20
C GLN A 75 13.56 26.97 -12.25
N LEU A 76 12.35 26.77 -12.78
CA LEU A 76 11.72 25.46 -12.85
C LEU A 76 12.38 24.59 -13.93
N LYS A 77 12.85 23.39 -13.55
CA LYS A 77 13.40 22.40 -14.49
C LYS A 77 12.33 21.47 -15.06
N SER A 78 11.28 21.17 -14.30
CA SER A 78 10.17 20.29 -14.72
C SER A 78 8.80 20.78 -14.24
N PHE A 79 7.77 20.51 -15.04
CA PHE A 79 6.41 20.96 -14.84
C PHE A 79 5.39 19.84 -15.08
N ALA A 80 4.47 19.63 -14.13
CA ALA A 80 3.46 18.58 -14.19
C ALA A 80 2.05 19.16 -14.02
N ILE A 81 1.13 18.78 -14.90
CA ILE A 81 -0.30 19.06 -14.83
C ILE A 81 -1.03 17.74 -14.61
N ARG A 82 -1.82 17.64 -13.55
CA ARG A 82 -2.57 16.41 -13.25
C ARG A 82 -4.01 16.70 -12.85
N HIS A 83 -4.92 15.85 -13.27
CA HIS A 83 -6.29 15.84 -12.76
C HIS A 83 -6.47 14.77 -11.69
N TYR A 84 -7.11 15.12 -10.57
CA TYR A 84 -7.35 14.22 -9.45
C TYR A 84 -8.85 13.97 -9.25
N SER A 85 -9.36 12.87 -9.80
CA SER A 85 -10.73 12.42 -9.50
C SER A 85 -10.75 11.70 -8.16
N ARG A 86 -11.45 12.27 -7.18
CA ARG A 86 -11.67 11.72 -5.81
C ARG A 86 -12.55 10.46 -5.74
N THR A 87 -12.92 9.86 -6.87
CA THR A 87 -13.75 8.66 -6.88
C THR A 87 -13.24 7.67 -7.93
N ASP A 88 -13.10 6.40 -7.55
CA ASP A 88 -12.90 5.25 -8.46
C ASP A 88 -14.09 5.01 -9.43
N ARG A 89 -14.94 6.02 -9.65
CA ARG A 89 -15.94 6.03 -10.71
C ARG A 89 -15.35 6.74 -11.92
N ILE A 90 -14.76 5.94 -12.81
CA ILE A 90 -14.29 6.31 -14.15
C ILE A 90 -15.42 6.89 -15.05
N HIS A 91 -16.67 6.86 -14.59
CA HIS A 91 -17.84 7.30 -15.37
C HIS A 91 -18.12 8.82 -15.40
N SER A 92 -17.34 9.68 -14.75
CA SER A 92 -17.60 11.13 -14.74
C SER A 92 -16.53 12.04 -15.36
N ILE A 93 -15.56 11.53 -16.13
CA ILE A 93 -14.61 12.39 -16.88
C ILE A 93 -15.30 13.08 -18.09
N VAL A 94 -16.58 13.43 -17.97
CA VAL A 94 -17.39 14.09 -19.00
C VAL A 94 -17.31 15.62 -18.85
N HIS A 95 -16.63 16.15 -17.83
CA HIS A 95 -16.68 17.59 -17.52
C HIS A 95 -15.33 18.31 -17.33
N ASP A 96 -14.20 17.62 -17.27
CA ASP A 96 -12.91 18.27 -16.96
C ASP A 96 -12.09 18.53 -18.24
N HIS A 97 -12.22 19.76 -18.75
CA HIS A 97 -11.51 20.27 -19.90
C HIS A 97 -10.53 21.38 -19.48
N ILE A 98 -9.33 21.37 -20.06
CA ILE A 98 -8.38 22.48 -19.95
C ILE A 98 -8.30 23.22 -21.28
N GLY A 99 -8.33 24.56 -21.22
CA GLY A 99 -8.18 25.39 -22.41
C GLY A 99 -6.76 25.29 -22.99
N ASN A 100 -6.64 25.20 -24.31
CA ASN A 100 -5.34 25.32 -24.99
C ASN A 100 -4.61 26.64 -24.65
N ASP A 101 -5.36 27.71 -24.44
CA ASP A 101 -4.84 29.01 -24.01
C ASP A 101 -4.20 28.99 -22.63
N GLU A 102 -4.75 28.20 -21.71
CA GLU A 102 -4.23 28.06 -20.34
C GLU A 102 -2.92 27.28 -20.34
N ILE A 103 -2.84 26.17 -21.08
CA ILE A 103 -1.61 25.38 -21.20
C ILE A 103 -0.53 26.21 -21.91
N ALA A 104 -0.85 26.88 -23.01
CA ALA A 104 0.11 27.70 -23.74
C ALA A 104 0.66 28.86 -22.88
N ARG A 105 -0.18 29.48 -22.02
CA ARG A 105 0.27 30.49 -21.05
C ARG A 105 1.18 29.88 -19.98
N LEU A 106 0.83 28.72 -19.44
CA LEU A 106 1.64 28.03 -18.44
C LEU A 106 3.02 27.65 -18.98
N VAL A 107 3.08 27.04 -20.16
CA VAL A 107 4.35 26.65 -20.79
C VAL A 107 5.20 27.88 -21.12
N ARG A 108 4.63 28.96 -21.63
CA ARG A 108 5.37 30.22 -21.85
C ARG A 108 5.90 30.84 -20.56
N THR A 109 5.14 30.72 -19.47
CA THR A 109 5.57 31.24 -18.16
C THR A 109 6.71 30.39 -17.60
N ALA A 110 6.64 29.06 -17.75
CA ALA A 110 7.66 28.11 -17.33
C ALA A 110 8.79 27.96 -18.36
N SER A 111 9.31 29.08 -18.89
CA SER A 111 10.25 29.12 -20.02
C SER A 111 11.57 28.37 -19.83
N CYS A 112 11.94 28.02 -18.58
CA CYS A 112 13.14 27.24 -18.27
C CYS A 112 12.87 25.75 -17.99
N ALA A 113 11.60 25.32 -18.00
CA ALA A 113 11.24 23.93 -17.72
C ALA A 113 11.35 23.09 -19.00
N ASN A 114 12.33 22.19 -19.04
CA ASN A 114 12.55 21.34 -20.21
C ASN A 114 11.67 20.07 -20.21
N GLU A 115 10.97 19.79 -19.11
CA GLU A 115 10.08 18.63 -18.97
C GLU A 115 8.63 19.03 -18.69
N LEU A 116 7.71 18.49 -19.50
CA LEU A 116 6.27 18.65 -19.38
C LEU A 116 5.57 17.30 -19.16
N TYR A 117 4.92 17.14 -18.01
CA TYR A 117 4.11 15.97 -17.66
C TYR A 117 2.62 16.33 -17.61
N MET A 118 1.75 15.56 -18.26
CA MET A 118 0.30 15.79 -18.29
C MET A 118 -0.45 14.49 -18.02
N GLN A 119 -1.44 14.52 -17.12
CA GLN A 119 -2.22 13.34 -16.77
C GLN A 119 -3.70 13.57 -16.49
N GLY A 120 -4.57 12.77 -17.13
CA GLY A 120 -5.94 12.50 -16.67
C GLY A 120 -7.03 13.51 -17.06
N PHE A 121 -6.85 14.28 -18.15
CA PHE A 121 -7.81 15.31 -18.60
C PHE A 121 -7.89 15.43 -20.12
N ALA A 122 -8.95 16.07 -20.61
CA ALA A 122 -9.11 16.39 -22.03
C ALA A 122 -8.70 17.84 -22.32
N ILE A 123 -8.01 18.06 -23.43
CA ILE A 123 -7.66 19.41 -23.89
C ILE A 123 -8.77 19.90 -24.83
N ASP A 124 -9.43 20.98 -24.44
CA ASP A 124 -10.43 21.65 -25.27
C ASP A 124 -9.83 22.93 -25.88
N CYS A 125 -9.98 23.09 -27.19
CA CYS A 125 -9.51 24.29 -27.86
C CYS A 125 -10.66 25.25 -28.08
N LYS A 126 -10.46 26.50 -27.66
CA LYS A 126 -11.30 27.61 -28.10
C LYS A 126 -10.96 27.90 -29.57
N PRO A 127 -11.91 27.79 -30.51
CA PRO A 127 -11.65 27.88 -31.95
C PRO A 127 -11.13 29.25 -32.42
N ASP A 128 -11.27 30.30 -31.59
CA ASP A 128 -10.94 31.68 -31.95
C ASP A 128 -9.53 32.13 -31.55
N ILE A 129 -8.66 31.21 -31.09
CA ILE A 129 -7.32 31.58 -30.64
C ILE A 129 -6.25 30.80 -31.40
N ASP A 130 -5.65 31.49 -32.37
CA ASP A 130 -4.47 31.07 -33.14
C ASP A 130 -3.21 31.13 -32.26
N LEU A 131 -3.19 30.30 -31.21
CA LEU A 131 -2.08 30.23 -30.27
C LEU A 131 -0.96 29.39 -30.88
N LYS A 132 0.04 30.08 -31.42
CA LYS A 132 1.39 29.50 -31.52
C LYS A 132 1.87 29.17 -30.11
N TRP A 133 1.83 27.88 -29.80
CA TRP A 133 2.51 27.26 -28.68
C TRP A 133 4.02 27.46 -28.90
N SER A 134 4.68 28.31 -28.13
CA SER A 134 6.15 28.41 -28.14
C SER A 134 6.67 27.49 -27.04
N CYS A 135 6.91 26.22 -27.41
CA CYS A 135 7.39 25.18 -26.48
C CYS A 135 8.83 24.75 -26.82
N ASP A 136 9.61 25.63 -27.45
CA ASP A 136 10.95 25.34 -27.98
C ASP A 136 11.95 24.88 -26.91
N HIS A 137 11.70 25.25 -25.66
CA HIS A 137 12.51 24.89 -24.48
C HIS A 137 12.19 23.51 -23.91
N VAL A 138 11.04 22.93 -24.26
CA VAL A 138 10.59 21.63 -23.75
C VAL A 138 11.20 20.51 -24.60
N THR A 139 12.03 19.68 -23.98
CA THR A 139 12.72 18.55 -24.60
C THR A 139 12.19 17.19 -24.15
N ILE A 140 11.42 17.13 -23.05
CA ILE A 140 10.80 15.92 -22.52
C ILE A 140 9.28 16.12 -22.42
N LEU A 141 8.51 15.29 -23.11
CA LEU A 141 7.05 15.34 -23.12
C LEU A 141 6.46 14.02 -22.65
N ILE A 142 5.65 14.07 -21.58
CA ILE A 142 4.99 12.89 -21.00
C ILE A 142 3.48 13.14 -20.94
N LEU A 143 2.72 12.32 -21.68
CA LEU A 143 1.27 12.36 -21.77
C LEU A 143 0.71 11.01 -21.29
N ARG A 144 -0.08 11.04 -20.21
CA ARG A 144 -0.74 9.84 -19.66
C ARG A 144 -2.24 10.06 -19.55
N GLU A 145 -3.05 9.27 -20.24
CA GLU A 145 -4.52 9.43 -20.23
C GLU A 145 -4.93 10.88 -20.56
N VAL A 146 -4.30 11.47 -21.58
CA VAL A 146 -4.63 12.81 -22.09
C VAL A 146 -5.40 12.65 -23.39
N TRP A 147 -6.58 13.27 -23.47
CA TRP A 147 -7.45 13.19 -24.65
C TRP A 147 -7.46 14.50 -25.42
N PHE A 148 -7.54 14.39 -26.74
CA PHE A 148 -7.58 15.51 -27.67
C PHE A 148 -8.72 15.34 -28.67
N LYS A 149 -9.13 16.44 -29.31
CA LYS A 149 -9.92 16.37 -30.56
C LYS A 149 -8.95 16.10 -31.72
N GLU A 150 -9.36 15.26 -32.68
CA GLU A 150 -8.48 14.65 -33.72
C GLU A 150 -7.53 15.65 -34.41
N LYS A 151 -8.05 16.81 -34.82
CA LYS A 151 -7.27 17.83 -35.56
C LYS A 151 -6.17 18.50 -34.73
N LEU A 152 -6.23 18.42 -33.41
CA LEU A 152 -5.46 19.29 -32.50
C LEU A 152 -4.21 18.63 -31.94
N VAL A 153 -4.12 17.29 -31.98
CA VAL A 153 -2.92 16.58 -31.52
C VAL A 153 -1.70 16.91 -32.37
N LEU A 154 -1.91 16.96 -33.68
CA LEU A 154 -0.84 17.25 -34.63
C LEU A 154 -0.26 18.64 -34.38
N ASP A 155 -1.13 19.64 -34.23
CA ASP A 155 -0.70 21.02 -33.98
C ASP A 155 -0.03 21.16 -32.61
N PHE A 156 -0.56 20.47 -31.59
CA PHE A 156 0.05 20.44 -30.27
C PHE A 156 1.47 19.83 -30.31
N LEU A 157 1.64 18.64 -30.90
CA LEU A 157 2.95 17.98 -30.96
C LEU A 157 3.95 18.72 -31.85
N LYS A 158 3.47 19.31 -32.97
CA LYS A 158 4.30 20.15 -33.85
C LYS A 158 4.87 21.37 -33.15
N SER A 159 4.25 21.77 -32.04
CA SER A 159 4.69 22.91 -31.25
C SER A 159 5.90 22.66 -30.35
N PHE A 160 6.39 21.41 -30.31
CA PHE A 160 7.58 21.02 -29.57
C PHE A 160 8.69 20.66 -30.58
N PRO A 161 9.53 21.62 -31.02
CA PRO A 161 10.51 21.41 -32.08
C PRO A 161 11.83 20.73 -31.64
N ASN A 162 12.05 20.53 -30.33
CA ASN A 162 13.32 20.03 -29.78
C ASN A 162 13.14 18.80 -28.87
N LEU A 163 12.19 17.92 -29.17
CA LEU A 163 11.92 16.75 -28.32
C LEU A 163 13.06 15.73 -28.39
N THR A 164 13.49 15.28 -27.21
CA THR A 164 14.49 14.22 -26.99
C THR A 164 13.89 12.99 -26.33
N LYS A 165 12.83 13.16 -25.53
CA LYS A 165 12.08 12.06 -24.90
C LYS A 165 10.59 12.30 -25.02
N VAL A 166 9.87 11.29 -25.51
CA VAL A 166 8.42 11.34 -25.66
C VAL A 166 7.80 10.09 -25.06
N VAL A 167 6.83 10.29 -24.17
CA VAL A 167 6.05 9.20 -23.63
C VAL A 167 4.57 9.47 -23.76
N PHE A 168 3.87 8.54 -24.40
CA PHE A 168 2.44 8.56 -24.59
C PHE A 168 1.84 7.24 -24.07
N ILE A 169 1.03 7.32 -23.02
CA ILE A 169 0.40 6.16 -22.39
C ILE A 169 -1.13 6.32 -22.34
N GLU A 170 -1.83 5.43 -23.04
CA GLU A 170 -3.28 5.29 -22.97
C GLU A 170 -3.66 3.98 -22.24
N VAL A 171 -4.54 4.06 -21.24
CA VAL A 171 -4.97 2.89 -20.42
C VAL A 171 -6.39 2.46 -20.82
N GLN A 172 -6.65 1.16 -20.79
CA GLN A 172 -7.88 0.52 -21.28
C GLN A 172 -9.15 0.96 -20.49
N GLU A 173 -10.11 1.64 -21.13
CA GLU A 173 -11.47 1.81 -20.58
C GLU A 173 -12.37 0.59 -20.89
N ARG A 174 -13.13 0.11 -19.90
CA ARG A 174 -14.34 -0.74 -20.07
C ARG A 174 -15.58 0.10 -20.46
N GLY A 175 -15.41 1.14 -21.26
CA GLY A 175 -16.46 2.07 -21.67
C GLY A 175 -16.15 2.67 -23.03
N HIS A 176 -17.16 2.82 -23.89
CA HIS A 176 -17.04 3.40 -25.22
C HIS A 176 -17.37 4.90 -25.12
N ARG A 177 -16.44 5.81 -25.50
CA ARG A 177 -16.71 7.25 -25.65
C ARG A 177 -16.76 7.61 -27.14
N PRO A 178 -17.92 8.01 -27.71
CA PRO A 178 -18.04 8.24 -29.15
C PRO A 178 -17.56 9.62 -29.65
N SER A 179 -17.25 10.60 -28.78
CA SER A 179 -17.08 12.01 -29.18
C SER A 179 -15.67 12.59 -29.03
N LEU A 180 -14.71 11.86 -28.45
CA LEU A 180 -13.30 12.22 -28.42
C LEU A 180 -12.57 11.21 -29.31
N ALA A 181 -12.05 11.67 -30.44
CA ALA A 181 -11.37 10.80 -31.39
C ALA A 181 -10.14 10.18 -30.72
N LYS A 182 -10.09 8.84 -30.69
CA LYS A 182 -8.88 8.12 -30.32
C LYS A 182 -7.82 8.47 -31.37
N LEU A 183 -6.66 8.95 -30.92
CA LEU A 183 -5.57 9.34 -31.80
C LEU A 183 -5.08 8.12 -32.58
N ALA A 184 -5.03 8.22 -33.91
CA ALA A 184 -4.42 7.17 -34.70
C ALA A 184 -2.89 7.19 -34.50
N PRO A 185 -2.23 6.03 -34.26
CA PRO A 185 -0.79 5.97 -34.06
C PRO A 185 0.03 6.59 -35.21
N ARG A 186 -0.48 6.49 -36.45
CA ARG A 186 0.10 7.15 -37.64
C ARG A 186 0.19 8.68 -37.48
N GLN A 187 -0.87 9.29 -36.97
CA GLN A 187 -0.95 10.75 -36.78
C GLN A 187 0.06 11.20 -35.72
N LEU A 188 0.22 10.42 -34.65
CA LEU A 188 1.22 10.66 -33.61
C LEU A 188 2.65 10.63 -34.19
N LEU A 189 2.97 9.61 -34.99
CA LEU A 189 4.30 9.47 -35.58
C LEU A 189 4.60 10.58 -36.60
N GLU A 190 3.66 10.91 -37.48
CA GLU A 190 3.83 11.99 -38.45
C GLU A 190 4.11 13.34 -37.77
N ALA A 191 3.50 13.59 -36.61
CA ALA A 191 3.81 14.79 -35.83
C ALA A 191 5.19 14.74 -35.17
N LEU A 192 5.67 13.55 -34.81
CA LEU A 192 7.00 13.36 -34.20
C LEU A 192 8.14 13.33 -35.21
N LYS A 193 7.88 13.14 -36.52
CA LYS A 193 8.92 13.13 -37.57
C LYS A 193 9.80 14.37 -37.58
N GLN A 194 9.24 15.54 -37.27
CA GLN A 194 10.02 16.77 -37.15
C GLN A 194 11.14 16.69 -36.09
N ASN A 195 10.97 15.82 -35.09
CA ASN A 195 11.90 15.56 -34.00
C ASN A 195 12.65 14.21 -34.15
N ALA A 196 12.49 13.49 -35.27
CA ALA A 196 13.04 12.14 -35.40
C ALA A 196 14.56 12.09 -35.18
N ALA A 197 15.29 13.08 -35.70
CA ALA A 197 16.74 13.17 -35.54
C ALA A 197 17.22 13.49 -34.11
N SER A 198 16.34 13.95 -33.22
CA SER A 198 16.66 14.35 -31.83
C SER A 198 16.15 13.39 -30.76
N ILE A 199 15.11 12.59 -31.05
CA ILE A 199 14.51 11.68 -30.07
C ILE A 199 15.47 10.53 -29.73
N GLU A 200 15.82 10.41 -28.45
CA GLU A 200 16.63 9.32 -27.88
C GLU A 200 15.78 8.25 -27.20
N SER A 201 14.61 8.61 -26.66
CA SER A 201 13.73 7.70 -25.90
C SER A 201 12.27 7.92 -26.30
N LEU A 202 11.60 6.86 -26.78
CA LEU A 202 10.23 6.91 -27.29
C LEU A 202 9.40 5.80 -26.66
N CYS A 203 8.29 6.16 -26.00
CA CYS A 203 7.34 5.20 -25.45
C CYS A 203 5.93 5.50 -25.97
N LEU A 204 5.38 4.60 -26.77
CA LEU A 204 4.07 4.72 -27.41
C LEU A 204 3.21 3.51 -27.04
N THR A 205 2.29 3.66 -26.08
CA THR A 205 1.30 2.62 -25.76
C THR A 205 -0.10 3.15 -26.04
N CYS A 206 -0.74 2.62 -27.08
CA CYS A 206 -2.05 3.05 -27.54
C CYS A 206 -2.92 1.82 -27.92
N ASN A 207 -4.24 1.98 -27.83
CA ASN A 207 -5.17 0.85 -27.92
C ASN A 207 -5.82 0.75 -29.30
N ASN A 208 -5.70 -0.40 -29.97
CA ASN A 208 -6.24 -0.66 -31.32
C ASN A 208 -7.75 -1.02 -31.34
N ASN A 209 -8.57 -0.45 -30.44
CA ASN A 209 -9.93 -0.92 -30.20
C ASN A 209 -11.01 0.05 -30.70
N SER A 210 -11.16 0.15 -32.02
CA SER A 210 -12.34 0.67 -32.73
C SER A 210 -12.10 0.63 -34.23
N GLY A 211 -13.09 0.24 -35.04
CA GLY A 211 -13.07 0.31 -36.50
C GLY A 211 -12.85 1.72 -37.06
N LEU A 212 -11.62 2.22 -36.93
CA LEU A 212 -11.04 3.39 -37.57
C LEU A 212 -10.56 3.00 -38.98
N PRO A 213 -10.53 3.93 -39.94
CA PRO A 213 -10.36 3.65 -41.36
C PRO A 213 -8.93 3.27 -41.79
N CYS A 214 -7.99 3.18 -40.86
CA CYS A 214 -6.60 2.85 -41.16
C CYS A 214 -6.29 1.43 -40.70
N SER A 215 -5.86 0.56 -41.60
CA SER A 215 -5.30 -0.73 -41.20
C SER A 215 -4.01 -0.51 -40.39
N PRO A 216 -3.64 -1.41 -39.46
CA PRO A 216 -2.38 -1.32 -38.72
C PRO A 216 -1.15 -1.19 -39.66
N ALA A 217 -1.29 -1.61 -40.93
CA ALA A 217 -0.28 -1.58 -41.99
C ALA A 217 0.16 -0.19 -42.43
N GLU A 218 -0.51 0.86 -41.95
CA GLU A 218 -0.23 2.23 -42.34
C GLU A 218 0.32 3.08 -41.19
N ALA A 219 0.52 2.50 -40.00
CA ALA A 219 0.89 3.26 -38.80
C ALA A 219 2.39 3.58 -38.70
N PHE A 220 3.26 2.67 -39.16
CA PHE A 220 4.72 2.79 -39.09
C PHE A 220 5.33 2.40 -40.44
N ASP A 221 5.72 3.38 -41.26
CA ASP A 221 6.38 3.10 -42.55
C ASP A 221 7.86 2.73 -42.35
N THR A 222 8.57 3.41 -41.42
CA THR A 222 9.99 3.17 -41.12
C THR A 222 10.45 3.88 -39.84
N PHE A 223 11.46 3.35 -39.13
CA PHE A 223 12.19 4.04 -38.04
C PHE A 223 13.55 4.63 -38.47
N ASN A 224 13.91 4.57 -39.76
CA ASN A 224 15.22 5.00 -40.27
C ASN A 224 15.56 6.47 -39.96
N GLU A 225 14.54 7.33 -39.86
CA GLU A 225 14.71 8.76 -39.56
C GLU A 225 15.09 9.00 -38.08
N PHE A 226 14.84 8.04 -37.19
CA PHE A 226 15.10 8.11 -35.75
C PHE A 226 16.55 7.73 -35.40
N VAL A 227 17.51 8.40 -36.05
CA VAL A 227 18.94 8.02 -36.00
C VAL A 227 19.56 8.01 -34.60
N LYS A 228 18.99 8.71 -33.61
CA LYS A 228 19.47 8.77 -32.21
C LYS A 228 18.67 7.93 -31.22
N LEU A 229 17.65 7.21 -31.66
CA LEU A 229 16.75 6.47 -30.79
C LEU A 229 17.47 5.29 -30.14
N LYS A 230 17.68 5.37 -28.82
CA LYS A 230 18.32 4.35 -27.99
C LYS A 230 17.30 3.46 -27.28
N GLU A 231 16.14 4.01 -26.92
CA GLU A 231 15.13 3.29 -26.15
C GLU A 231 13.75 3.39 -26.80
N LEU A 232 13.12 2.24 -27.06
CA LEU A 232 11.80 2.15 -27.69
C LEU A 232 10.86 1.23 -26.91
N TRP A 233 9.73 1.78 -26.45
CA TRP A 233 8.58 1.02 -25.94
C TRP A 233 7.40 1.19 -26.90
N ILE A 234 6.87 0.09 -27.42
CA ILE A 234 5.83 0.11 -28.45
C ILE A 234 4.98 -1.15 -28.40
N GLU A 235 3.74 -1.09 -28.89
CA GLU A 235 2.86 -2.26 -28.97
C GLU A 235 3.22 -3.18 -30.15
N THR A 236 3.01 -4.50 -30.02
CA THR A 236 3.38 -5.51 -31.02
C THR A 236 2.58 -5.39 -32.31
N TRP A 237 1.32 -4.94 -32.25
CA TRP A 237 0.49 -4.69 -33.43
C TRP A 237 1.10 -3.66 -34.39
N ALA A 238 2.03 -2.82 -33.94
CA ALA A 238 2.79 -1.91 -34.80
C ALA A 238 3.64 -2.65 -35.85
N PHE A 239 3.92 -3.94 -35.61
CA PHE A 239 4.77 -4.78 -36.47
C PHE A 239 3.99 -5.89 -37.19
N GLU A 240 2.75 -6.18 -36.81
CA GLU A 240 1.96 -7.35 -37.29
C GLU A 240 1.62 -7.29 -38.79
N THR A 241 1.49 -6.09 -39.35
CA THR A 241 0.99 -5.89 -40.71
C THR A 241 2.03 -5.96 -41.83
N ALA A 242 3.28 -6.31 -41.51
CA ALA A 242 4.30 -6.61 -42.53
C ALA A 242 4.06 -7.97 -43.24
N LEU A 243 3.14 -8.80 -42.72
CA LEU A 243 2.97 -10.20 -43.17
C LEU A 243 1.82 -10.42 -44.18
N ASP A 244 0.89 -9.47 -44.34
CA ASP A 244 -0.34 -9.68 -45.13
C ASP A 244 -0.30 -9.13 -46.58
N LYS A 245 0.80 -8.49 -47.01
CA LYS A 245 1.00 -8.04 -48.39
C LYS A 245 2.31 -8.61 -48.94
N GLU A 246 2.27 -9.27 -50.10
CA GLU A 246 3.51 -9.69 -50.79
C GLU A 246 4.41 -8.46 -51.01
N PRO A 247 5.64 -8.46 -50.47
CA PRO A 247 6.56 -7.35 -50.70
C PRO A 247 6.95 -7.29 -52.19
N PRO A 248 7.25 -6.08 -52.73
CA PRO A 248 7.76 -5.95 -54.08
C PRO A 248 9.01 -6.84 -54.29
N PRO A 249 9.24 -7.39 -55.50
CA PRO A 249 10.38 -8.26 -55.76
C PRO A 249 11.70 -7.59 -55.36
N GLY A 250 12.40 -8.12 -54.36
CA GLY A 250 13.68 -7.61 -53.85
C GLY A 250 13.62 -6.87 -52.50
N MET A 251 12.45 -6.77 -51.85
CA MET A 251 12.31 -6.18 -50.51
C MET A 251 12.07 -7.26 -49.45
N ASP A 252 12.84 -7.22 -48.34
CA ASP A 252 12.79 -8.21 -47.27
C ASP A 252 11.45 -8.16 -46.50
N LYS A 253 10.95 -9.30 -46.01
CA LYS A 253 9.58 -9.48 -45.43
C LYS A 253 9.29 -8.68 -44.14
N ASN A 254 10.22 -7.85 -43.67
CA ASN A 254 10.24 -7.29 -42.30
C ASN A 254 10.46 -5.76 -42.25
N THR A 255 9.84 -4.95 -43.11
CA THR A 255 10.17 -3.52 -43.33
C THR A 255 10.25 -2.62 -42.08
N VAL A 256 9.42 -2.84 -41.05
CA VAL A 256 9.42 -2.00 -39.83
C VAL A 256 10.51 -2.45 -38.85
N ILE A 257 10.66 -3.75 -38.61
CA ILE A 257 11.73 -4.29 -37.74
C ILE A 257 13.11 -4.10 -38.39
N SER A 258 13.19 -4.24 -39.72
CA SER A 258 14.44 -4.03 -40.46
C SER A 258 14.83 -2.56 -40.58
N SER A 259 13.91 -1.63 -40.27
CA SER A 259 14.21 -0.20 -40.22
C SER A 259 14.42 0.34 -38.81
N LEU A 260 14.50 -0.53 -37.79
CA LEU A 260 14.94 -0.11 -36.46
C LEU A 260 16.35 0.48 -36.56
N PRO A 261 16.60 1.64 -35.91
CA PRO A 261 17.84 2.35 -36.10
C PRO A 261 19.00 1.60 -35.45
N PRO A 262 20.21 1.65 -36.04
CA PRO A 262 21.43 1.08 -35.47
C PRO A 262 21.75 1.49 -34.02
N SER A 263 21.28 2.67 -33.61
CA SER A 263 21.49 3.26 -32.29
C SER A 263 20.61 2.66 -31.19
N LEU A 264 19.68 1.77 -31.53
CA LEU A 264 18.73 1.19 -30.59
C LEU A 264 19.42 0.20 -29.63
N GLU A 265 19.41 0.53 -28.34
CA GLU A 265 19.99 -0.29 -27.27
C GLU A 265 18.92 -1.06 -26.48
N ARG A 266 17.69 -0.53 -26.39
CA ARG A 266 16.60 -1.11 -25.60
C ARG A 266 15.29 -1.16 -26.39
N LEU A 267 14.70 -2.34 -26.49
CA LEU A 267 13.42 -2.56 -27.18
C LEU A 267 12.42 -3.29 -26.28
N HIS A 268 11.27 -2.66 -26.03
CA HIS A 268 10.21 -3.20 -25.19
C HIS A 268 8.91 -3.29 -26.01
N LEU A 269 8.42 -4.51 -26.22
CA LEU A 269 7.28 -4.81 -27.08
C LEU A 269 6.08 -5.27 -26.25
N ARG A 270 5.02 -4.47 -26.23
CA ARG A 270 3.81 -4.75 -25.46
C ARG A 270 2.74 -5.43 -26.31
N GLY A 271 2.10 -6.49 -25.84
CA GLY A 271 1.12 -7.26 -26.63
C GLY A 271 1.65 -8.61 -27.15
N SER A 272 0.81 -9.34 -27.89
CA SER A 272 1.14 -10.68 -28.38
C SER A 272 2.24 -10.63 -29.43
N VAL A 273 3.29 -11.43 -29.27
CA VAL A 273 4.38 -11.56 -30.25
C VAL A 273 4.19 -12.70 -31.25
N ALA A 274 3.12 -13.49 -31.12
CA ALA A 274 2.85 -14.65 -31.99
C ALA A 274 2.82 -14.26 -33.48
N ASN A 275 2.30 -13.08 -33.79
CA ASN A 275 2.17 -12.58 -35.15
C ASN A 275 3.47 -11.95 -35.69
N ILE A 276 4.53 -11.78 -34.90
CA ILE A 276 5.81 -11.16 -35.32
C ILE A 276 7.03 -12.05 -35.03
N GLU A 277 6.80 -13.33 -34.74
CA GLU A 277 7.84 -14.32 -34.38
C GLU A 277 8.95 -14.43 -35.44
N GLY A 278 8.59 -14.49 -36.72
CA GLY A 278 9.56 -14.53 -37.82
C GLY A 278 10.42 -13.26 -37.91
N SER A 279 9.83 -12.10 -37.63
CA SER A 279 10.53 -10.82 -37.64
C SER A 279 11.45 -10.64 -36.43
N LEU A 280 11.05 -11.15 -35.26
CA LEU A 280 11.90 -11.20 -34.06
C LEU A 280 13.07 -12.18 -34.22
N SER A 281 12.84 -13.33 -34.87
CA SER A 281 13.89 -14.29 -35.18
C SER A 281 14.93 -13.70 -36.13
N TRP A 282 14.49 -13.01 -37.18
CA TRP A 282 15.36 -12.25 -38.09
C TRP A 282 16.16 -11.18 -37.32
N LEU A 283 15.53 -10.42 -36.41
CA LEU A 283 16.22 -9.41 -35.61
C LEU A 283 17.28 -10.04 -34.71
N ALA A 284 16.96 -11.16 -34.06
CA ALA A 284 17.89 -11.89 -33.20
C ALA A 284 19.13 -12.40 -33.97
N GLU A 285 18.95 -12.87 -35.21
CA GLU A 285 20.07 -13.27 -36.07
C GLU A 285 20.99 -12.10 -36.46
N LYS A 286 20.44 -10.88 -36.53
CA LYS A 286 21.17 -9.66 -36.87
C LYS A 286 21.77 -8.92 -35.67
N CYS A 287 21.46 -9.33 -34.44
CA CYS A 287 22.05 -8.77 -33.22
C CYS A 287 23.41 -9.37 -32.84
N LYS A 288 24.00 -10.23 -33.68
CA LYS A 288 25.32 -10.86 -33.44
C LYS A 288 26.45 -9.82 -33.29
N PRO A 289 27.55 -10.17 -32.60
CA PRO A 289 28.75 -9.34 -32.55
C PRO A 289 29.17 -8.98 -33.98
N ASP A 290 29.39 -7.69 -34.25
CA ASP A 290 29.71 -7.09 -35.56
C ASP A 290 28.54 -6.81 -36.53
N MET A 291 27.28 -6.98 -36.10
CA MET A 291 26.07 -6.66 -36.87
C MET A 291 25.16 -5.64 -36.13
N LEU A 292 24.30 -4.91 -36.86
CA LEU A 292 23.40 -3.86 -36.33
C LEU A 292 21.93 -4.34 -36.36
N PRO A 293 21.07 -3.98 -35.36
CA PRO A 293 21.32 -3.14 -34.18
C PRO A 293 21.95 -3.87 -32.98
N GLN A 294 22.74 -3.15 -32.17
CA GLN A 294 23.39 -3.67 -30.94
C GLN A 294 22.47 -3.55 -29.72
N LEU A 295 21.40 -4.36 -29.71
CA LEU A 295 20.47 -4.41 -28.58
C LEU A 295 21.16 -4.93 -27.32
N LYS A 296 21.13 -4.15 -26.24
CA LYS A 296 21.54 -4.56 -24.90
C LYS A 296 20.38 -5.18 -24.13
N GLU A 297 19.17 -4.68 -24.38
CA GLU A 297 17.96 -5.14 -23.70
C GLU A 297 16.80 -5.34 -24.68
N ILE A 298 16.13 -6.48 -24.57
CA ILE A 298 14.83 -6.72 -25.21
C ILE A 298 13.83 -7.29 -24.20
N ALA A 299 12.61 -6.77 -24.19
CA ALA A 299 11.52 -7.29 -23.39
C ALA A 299 10.24 -7.42 -24.22
N PHE A 300 9.52 -8.53 -24.06
CA PHE A 300 8.23 -8.73 -24.71
C PHE A 300 7.29 -9.59 -23.86
N GLU A 301 5.98 -9.40 -24.00
CA GLU A 301 4.99 -10.19 -23.26
C GLU A 301 4.91 -11.62 -23.86
N ALA A 302 5.18 -12.63 -23.04
CA ALA A 302 5.33 -14.03 -23.49
C ALA A 302 4.21 -14.94 -22.93
N PRO A 303 3.13 -15.20 -23.69
CA PRO A 303 2.06 -16.09 -23.24
C PRO A 303 2.30 -17.58 -23.53
N ASP A 304 3.16 -17.96 -24.48
CA ASP A 304 3.22 -19.33 -25.04
C ASP A 304 4.63 -19.98 -25.05
N VAL A 305 4.71 -21.27 -25.39
CA VAL A 305 5.95 -22.10 -25.31
C VAL A 305 7.02 -21.70 -26.34
N ASN A 306 6.62 -21.26 -27.55
CA ASN A 306 7.55 -20.82 -28.62
C ASN A 306 8.35 -19.56 -28.26
N THR A 307 7.87 -18.74 -27.32
CA THR A 307 8.54 -17.49 -26.94
C THR A 307 9.88 -17.75 -26.23
N LYS A 308 10.07 -18.93 -25.62
CA LYS A 308 11.35 -19.34 -24.99
C LYS A 308 12.45 -19.55 -26.03
N SER A 309 12.12 -20.09 -27.20
CA SER A 309 13.06 -20.29 -28.29
C SER A 309 13.60 -18.95 -28.79
N ILE A 310 12.73 -17.96 -29.00
CA ILE A 310 13.11 -16.60 -29.40
C ILE A 310 14.01 -15.93 -28.35
N GLN A 311 13.69 -16.10 -27.06
CA GLN A 311 14.53 -15.57 -25.97
C GLN A 311 15.93 -16.18 -25.96
N GLN A 312 16.03 -17.48 -26.23
CA GLN A 312 17.30 -18.17 -26.39
C GLN A 312 18.08 -17.64 -27.60
N VAL A 313 17.42 -17.38 -28.74
CA VAL A 313 18.10 -16.81 -29.93
C VAL A 313 18.69 -15.42 -29.64
N PHE A 314 17.96 -14.53 -28.96
CA PHE A 314 18.51 -13.22 -28.57
C PHE A 314 19.66 -13.33 -27.55
N THR A 315 19.57 -14.30 -26.64
CA THR A 315 20.64 -14.57 -25.65
C THR A 315 21.92 -15.08 -26.34
N VAL A 316 21.77 -16.03 -27.28
CA VAL A 316 22.88 -16.54 -28.11
C VAL A 316 23.42 -15.45 -29.05
N GLY A 317 22.56 -14.55 -29.50
CA GLY A 317 22.91 -13.37 -30.30
C GLY A 317 23.73 -12.32 -29.55
N GLY A 318 23.88 -12.41 -28.22
CA GLY A 318 24.70 -11.51 -27.42
C GLY A 318 23.94 -10.36 -26.72
N VAL A 319 22.60 -10.41 -26.67
CA VAL A 319 21.81 -9.43 -25.92
C VAL A 319 21.92 -9.69 -24.41
N GLU A 320 22.43 -8.72 -23.65
CA GLU A 320 22.73 -8.87 -22.21
C GLU A 320 21.49 -9.16 -21.35
N LYS A 321 20.33 -8.60 -21.73
CA LYS A 321 19.10 -8.68 -20.93
C LYS A 321 17.89 -8.98 -21.81
N VAL A 322 17.41 -10.22 -21.73
CA VAL A 322 16.19 -10.68 -22.39
C VAL A 322 15.13 -10.97 -21.32
N SER A 323 13.97 -10.30 -21.38
CA SER A 323 12.92 -10.37 -20.35
C SER A 323 11.55 -10.71 -20.94
N SER A 324 10.76 -11.53 -20.24
CA SER A 324 9.33 -11.73 -20.53
C SER A 324 8.41 -10.71 -19.85
N ASN A 325 8.99 -9.81 -19.05
CA ASN A 325 8.29 -8.77 -18.33
C ASN A 325 8.62 -7.41 -18.96
N VAL A 326 7.68 -6.88 -19.71
CA VAL A 326 7.76 -5.54 -20.34
C VAL A 326 7.56 -4.50 -19.26
N ASP A 327 8.44 -3.50 -19.20
CA ASP A 327 8.22 -2.37 -18.31
C ASP A 327 6.98 -1.59 -18.75
N ARG A 328 5.91 -1.66 -17.95
CA ARG A 328 4.62 -1.06 -18.26
C ARG A 328 4.55 0.43 -17.90
N GLU A 329 5.52 0.94 -17.13
CA GLU A 329 5.59 2.34 -16.72
C GLU A 329 7.06 2.84 -16.70
N PRO A 330 7.71 3.00 -17.86
CA PRO A 330 9.15 3.33 -17.96
C PRO A 330 9.55 4.72 -17.42
N ILE A 331 8.65 5.45 -16.76
CA ILE A 331 8.76 6.90 -16.47
C ILE A 331 8.79 7.25 -14.97
N MET A 332 8.81 6.29 -14.05
CA MET A 332 8.92 6.63 -12.63
C MET A 332 10.28 7.23 -12.22
N CYS A 333 11.20 7.45 -13.17
CA CYS A 333 12.50 8.10 -12.95
C CYS A 333 12.52 9.64 -13.13
N ALA A 334 11.41 10.32 -13.45
CA ALA A 334 11.44 11.77 -13.71
C ALA A 334 10.51 12.65 -12.86
N THR A 335 9.76 12.08 -11.90
CA THR A 335 9.18 12.91 -10.83
C THR A 335 10.17 13.03 -9.68
N PRO A 336 10.63 14.25 -9.30
CA PRO A 336 11.44 14.37 -8.11
C PRO A 336 10.59 13.95 -6.92
N LYS A 337 11.03 12.91 -6.19
CA LYS A 337 10.59 12.70 -4.82
C LYS A 337 10.87 13.99 -4.04
N PRO A 338 10.03 14.40 -3.08
CA PRO A 338 10.18 15.64 -2.32
C PRO A 338 11.50 15.80 -1.54
N ASP A 339 12.42 14.82 -1.61
CA ASP A 339 13.73 14.84 -0.95
C ASP A 339 14.90 15.33 -1.84
N GLN A 340 14.66 15.78 -3.08
CA GLN A 340 15.73 16.29 -3.96
C GLN A 340 15.40 17.63 -4.64
N ILE A 341 15.23 18.68 -3.84
CA ILE A 341 15.49 20.06 -4.28
C ILE A 341 16.66 20.58 -3.44
N ARG A 342 17.86 20.56 -4.01
CA ARG A 342 18.94 21.44 -3.61
C ARG A 342 19.57 21.97 -4.91
N MET A 343 19.26 23.22 -5.25
CA MET A 343 20.05 23.97 -6.23
C MET A 343 21.19 24.69 -5.51
N PRO A 344 22.32 24.91 -6.21
CA PRO A 344 23.63 25.08 -5.61
C PRO A 344 23.78 26.49 -5.03
N ALA A 345 24.05 26.56 -3.73
CA ALA A 345 24.68 27.74 -3.16
C ALA A 345 26.19 27.58 -3.33
N GLU A 346 26.79 28.55 -4.02
CA GLU A 346 28.23 28.79 -3.99
C GLU A 346 28.73 28.91 -2.54
N GLU A 347 30.00 28.60 -2.43
CA GLU A 347 30.74 28.20 -1.25
C GLU A 347 30.69 29.19 -0.08
N SER A 348 30.46 28.66 1.13
CA SER A 348 31.36 28.93 2.27
C SER A 348 31.12 27.98 3.45
N LYS A 349 31.90 26.86 3.45
CA LYS A 349 32.46 26.09 4.59
C LYS A 349 31.53 25.23 5.48
N PRO A 350 32.06 24.13 6.05
CA PRO A 350 32.60 22.94 5.39
C PRO A 350 31.76 21.68 5.71
N LEU A 351 31.71 20.74 4.77
CA LEU A 351 31.18 19.39 4.98
C LEU A 351 32.15 18.55 5.80
N ASP A 352 31.63 17.81 6.78
CA ASP A 352 32.36 16.84 7.58
C ASP A 352 32.85 15.67 6.69
N PRO A 353 34.18 15.44 6.58
CA PRO A 353 34.78 14.43 5.70
C PRO A 353 34.30 12.99 5.95
N ALA A 354 33.73 12.71 7.13
CA ALA A 354 33.37 11.36 7.56
C ALA A 354 32.21 10.72 6.77
N VAL A 355 31.24 11.52 6.30
CA VAL A 355 30.04 10.98 5.61
C VAL A 355 30.34 10.53 4.19
N LYS A 356 31.23 11.25 3.49
CA LYS A 356 31.66 10.90 2.13
C LYS A 356 32.53 9.64 2.13
N GLN A 357 33.41 9.50 3.12
CA GLN A 357 34.30 8.34 3.25
C GLN A 357 33.54 7.04 3.57
N ALA A 358 32.38 7.12 4.25
CA ALA A 358 31.53 5.97 4.51
C ALA A 358 30.78 5.47 3.25
N GLU A 359 30.45 6.36 2.31
CA GLU A 359 29.86 5.99 1.02
C GLU A 359 30.90 5.33 0.11
N ASP A 360 32.14 5.81 0.11
CA ASP A 360 33.25 5.27 -0.69
C ASP A 360 33.72 3.89 -0.20
N ALA A 361 33.74 3.65 1.12
CA ALA A 361 34.12 2.35 1.69
C ALA A 361 33.14 1.20 1.36
N VAL A 362 31.87 1.53 1.08
CA VAL A 362 30.84 0.55 0.69
C VAL A 362 30.96 0.18 -0.80
N ALA A 363 31.48 1.08 -1.62
CA ALA A 363 31.73 0.83 -3.04
C ALA A 363 32.94 -0.11 -3.25
N GLU A 364 34.03 0.05 -2.49
CA GLU A 364 35.23 -0.79 -2.63
C GLU A 364 35.03 -2.25 -2.14
N ALA A 365 34.09 -2.51 -1.23
CA ALA A 365 33.84 -3.85 -0.70
C ALA A 365 33.06 -4.76 -1.68
N GLY A 366 32.40 -4.19 -2.69
CA GLY A 366 31.61 -4.94 -3.68
C GLY A 366 32.43 -5.62 -4.77
N ASP A 367 33.69 -5.24 -4.96
CA ASP A 367 34.49 -5.62 -6.13
C ASP A 367 35.40 -6.84 -5.91
N ARG A 368 35.47 -7.39 -4.68
CA ARG A 368 36.43 -8.45 -4.32
C ARG A 368 35.87 -9.87 -4.22
N SER A 369 34.66 -10.16 -4.70
CA SER A 369 34.12 -11.52 -4.68
C SER A 369 33.54 -11.98 -6.04
N LYS A 370 34.42 -12.23 -7.01
CA LYS A 370 34.14 -13.12 -8.15
C LYS A 370 35.31 -14.10 -8.30
N GLY A 371 35.06 -15.37 -8.00
CA GLY A 371 36.05 -16.44 -8.18
C GLY A 371 35.45 -17.84 -8.02
N LYS A 372 35.38 -18.53 -9.17
CA LYS A 372 35.21 -19.97 -9.44
C LYS A 372 33.80 -20.60 -9.45
N ALA A 373 33.41 -20.94 -10.68
CA ALA A 373 32.39 -21.89 -11.10
C ALA A 373 32.89 -23.35 -11.06
N LEU A 374 31.96 -24.30 -11.06
CA LEU A 374 32.14 -25.68 -11.53
C LEU A 374 30.82 -26.16 -12.18
N GLU A 375 30.95 -26.66 -13.41
CA GLU A 375 29.95 -27.23 -14.32
C GLU A 375 29.67 -28.71 -14.00
N VAL A 376 28.46 -29.20 -14.32
CA VAL A 376 28.21 -30.57 -14.81
C VAL A 376 27.03 -30.52 -15.80
N GLU A 377 27.26 -31.09 -16.98
CA GLU A 377 26.39 -31.21 -18.17
C GLU A 377 25.47 -32.44 -18.17
N SER A 378 24.66 -32.52 -19.24
CA SER A 378 24.09 -33.69 -19.96
C SER A 378 22.78 -34.27 -19.45
N GLU A 379 21.80 -34.72 -20.24
CA GLU A 379 21.52 -34.88 -21.70
C GLU A 379 20.04 -35.40 -21.73
N ASP A 380 19.09 -34.84 -22.48
CA ASP A 380 18.67 -35.10 -23.88
C ASP A 380 17.67 -36.27 -24.10
N GLU A 381 16.94 -36.15 -25.22
CA GLU A 381 16.00 -37.04 -25.95
C GLU A 381 14.49 -36.84 -25.66
N ASP A 382 13.74 -36.12 -26.51
CA ASP A 382 13.26 -36.40 -27.89
C ASP A 382 12.18 -37.50 -27.94
N ASP A 383 10.97 -37.19 -28.47
CA ASP A 383 10.58 -37.62 -29.82
C ASP A 383 9.17 -37.16 -30.25
N ASP A 384 9.03 -37.06 -31.56
CA ASP A 384 8.10 -36.33 -32.42
C ASP A 384 6.72 -37.00 -32.69
N ALA A 385 5.70 -36.14 -32.93
CA ALA A 385 4.66 -36.14 -34.00
C ALA A 385 3.87 -37.44 -34.39
N PRO A 386 2.88 -37.44 -35.34
CA PRO A 386 2.28 -36.35 -36.12
C PRO A 386 0.73 -36.36 -36.25
N GLU A 387 0.28 -35.40 -37.07
CA GLU A 387 -1.03 -34.93 -37.53
C GLU A 387 -2.02 -35.97 -38.12
N GLU A 388 -3.32 -35.62 -38.19
CA GLU A 388 -4.03 -35.45 -39.48
C GLU A 388 -5.45 -34.84 -39.34
N ALA A 389 -5.87 -34.18 -40.42
CA ALA A 389 -7.01 -33.28 -40.59
C ALA A 389 -8.28 -33.94 -41.16
N ASN A 390 -9.44 -33.27 -41.02
CA ASN A 390 -10.31 -32.87 -42.16
C ASN A 390 -11.67 -32.24 -41.76
N ASP A 391 -11.86 -31.01 -42.26
CA ASP A 391 -12.99 -30.44 -43.02
C ASP A 391 -14.48 -30.44 -42.59
N ALA A 392 -14.97 -29.18 -42.50
CA ALA A 392 -16.09 -28.57 -43.24
C ALA A 392 -17.55 -28.50 -42.70
N ALA A 393 -18.01 -27.23 -42.69
CA ALA A 393 -19.35 -26.69 -43.01
C ALA A 393 -20.45 -26.55 -41.92
N GLY A 394 -21.05 -25.35 -41.86
CA GLY A 394 -22.47 -25.15 -41.47
C GLY A 394 -22.79 -24.03 -40.48
N GLU A 395 -23.52 -23.01 -40.93
CA GLU A 395 -23.84 -21.73 -40.28
C GLU A 395 -24.86 -21.73 -39.11
N ALA A 396 -24.85 -20.60 -38.38
CA ALA A 396 -25.95 -19.89 -37.71
C ALA A 396 -26.61 -20.45 -36.42
N SER A 397 -26.30 -19.85 -35.25
CA SER A 397 -27.23 -19.67 -34.09
C SER A 397 -26.56 -18.98 -32.87
N GLY A 398 -26.43 -17.64 -32.88
CA GLY A 398 -25.79 -16.87 -31.80
C GLY A 398 -26.72 -16.18 -30.79
N ALA A 399 -27.98 -15.92 -31.16
CA ALA A 399 -28.85 -15.03 -30.36
C ALA A 399 -29.56 -15.72 -29.17
N ALA A 400 -29.66 -17.06 -29.15
CA ALA A 400 -30.37 -17.80 -28.10
C ALA A 400 -29.53 -18.08 -26.83
N LYS A 401 -28.18 -18.03 -26.91
CA LYS A 401 -27.29 -18.38 -25.77
C LYS A 401 -27.21 -17.31 -24.67
N LYS A 402 -27.39 -16.01 -24.98
CA LYS A 402 -27.28 -14.91 -24.00
C LYS A 402 -28.45 -14.84 -23.01
N LYS A 403 -29.68 -15.19 -23.41
CA LYS A 403 -30.84 -15.26 -22.49
C LYS A 403 -30.75 -16.45 -21.51
N LYS A 404 -30.15 -17.58 -21.92
CA LYS A 404 -29.91 -18.75 -21.06
C LYS A 404 -28.84 -18.50 -19.97
N LYS A 405 -27.79 -17.70 -20.24
CA LYS A 405 -26.70 -17.40 -19.29
C LYS A 405 -27.15 -16.50 -18.12
N LYS A 406 -28.08 -15.55 -18.36
CA LYS A 406 -28.61 -14.65 -17.32
C LYS A 406 -29.62 -15.33 -16.38
N SER A 407 -30.39 -16.30 -16.90
CA SER A 407 -31.30 -17.16 -16.13
C SER A 407 -30.55 -18.13 -15.19
N LYS A 408 -29.43 -18.71 -15.65
CA LYS A 408 -28.58 -19.60 -14.82
C LYS A 408 -27.92 -18.88 -13.63
N ARG A 409 -27.48 -17.62 -13.79
CA ARG A 409 -26.90 -16.81 -12.68
C ARG A 409 -27.93 -16.48 -11.58
N LYS A 410 -29.22 -16.40 -11.93
CA LYS A 410 -30.31 -16.16 -10.96
C LYS A 410 -30.62 -17.42 -10.14
N LYS A 411 -30.62 -18.60 -10.77
CA LYS A 411 -30.79 -19.90 -10.09
C LYS A 411 -29.68 -20.22 -9.09
N VAL A 412 -28.43 -19.86 -9.40
CA VAL A 412 -27.29 -20.04 -8.47
C VAL A 412 -27.42 -19.11 -7.25
N LYS A 413 -27.94 -17.88 -7.45
CA LYS A 413 -28.18 -16.92 -6.37
C LYS A 413 -29.31 -17.34 -5.43
N GLU A 414 -30.36 -17.98 -5.95
CA GLU A 414 -31.48 -18.51 -5.13
C GLU A 414 -31.08 -19.77 -4.34
N ALA A 415 -30.21 -20.62 -4.89
CA ALA A 415 -29.66 -21.78 -4.18
C ALA A 415 -28.77 -21.39 -2.98
N LEU A 416 -28.08 -20.25 -3.06
CA LEU A 416 -27.23 -19.70 -1.99
C LEU A 416 -28.01 -18.98 -0.88
N THR A 417 -29.33 -18.87 -1.00
CA THR A 417 -30.20 -18.15 -0.03
C THR A 417 -31.16 -19.06 0.74
N GLY A 418 -31.16 -20.37 0.47
CA GLY A 418 -31.98 -21.33 1.22
C GLY A 418 -31.26 -21.83 2.48
N LYS A 419 -31.99 -21.95 3.60
CA LYS A 419 -31.52 -22.66 4.81
C LYS A 419 -31.68 -24.17 4.62
N PRO A 420 -30.60 -24.97 4.74
CA PRO A 420 -30.66 -26.23 5.49
C PRO A 420 -29.39 -26.49 6.34
N SER A 421 -29.39 -27.64 7.03
CA SER A 421 -28.77 -27.93 8.33
C SER A 421 -27.36 -28.55 8.33
N ASP A 422 -26.68 -28.68 7.20
CA ASP A 422 -25.27 -29.16 7.16
C ASP A 422 -24.46 -28.54 5.99
N PRO A 423 -23.65 -27.50 6.24
CA PRO A 423 -22.96 -26.74 5.20
C PRO A 423 -21.87 -27.54 4.46
N GLU A 424 -21.29 -28.57 5.06
CA GLU A 424 -20.17 -29.33 4.49
C GLU A 424 -20.68 -30.36 3.46
N ALA A 425 -21.81 -30.99 3.76
CA ALA A 425 -22.49 -31.90 2.85
C ALA A 425 -23.02 -31.18 1.60
N ASP A 426 -23.60 -29.99 1.77
CA ASP A 426 -24.13 -29.19 0.66
C ASP A 426 -23.03 -28.61 -0.24
N LEU A 427 -21.87 -28.25 0.32
CA LEU A 427 -20.73 -27.82 -0.48
C LEU A 427 -20.13 -28.98 -1.29
N LYS A 428 -19.97 -30.17 -0.70
CA LYS A 428 -19.50 -31.37 -1.41
C LYS A 428 -20.47 -31.76 -2.53
N LYS A 429 -21.77 -31.64 -2.29
CA LYS A 429 -22.83 -31.91 -3.28
C LYS A 429 -22.87 -30.86 -4.40
N ALA A 430 -22.61 -29.59 -4.08
CA ALA A 430 -22.51 -28.52 -5.06
C ALA A 430 -21.25 -28.63 -5.93
N ILE A 431 -20.10 -28.99 -5.35
CA ILE A 431 -18.85 -29.23 -6.07
C ILE A 431 -18.96 -30.47 -6.95
N GLY A 432 -19.60 -31.56 -6.48
CA GLY A 432 -19.87 -32.76 -7.28
C GLY A 432 -20.87 -32.56 -8.43
N GLY A 433 -21.59 -31.43 -8.46
CA GLY A 433 -22.50 -31.05 -9.53
C GLY A 433 -21.92 -30.09 -10.57
N LEU A 434 -20.65 -29.67 -10.43
CA LEU A 434 -19.98 -28.78 -11.38
C LEU A 434 -19.47 -29.56 -12.59
N THR A 435 -19.61 -28.99 -13.79
CA THR A 435 -19.04 -29.61 -14.99
C THR A 435 -17.51 -29.43 -15.03
N PRO A 436 -16.76 -30.31 -15.73
CA PRO A 436 -15.31 -30.20 -15.88
C PRO A 436 -14.83 -28.78 -16.24
N GLN A 437 -15.51 -28.13 -17.18
CA GLN A 437 -15.20 -26.77 -17.63
C GLN A 437 -15.39 -25.71 -16.53
N GLN A 438 -16.36 -25.89 -15.63
CA GLN A 438 -16.59 -24.95 -14.52
C GLN A 438 -15.57 -25.11 -13.40
N LEU A 439 -15.03 -26.32 -13.24
CA LEU A 439 -13.95 -26.61 -12.30
C LEU A 439 -12.64 -25.95 -12.73
N THR A 440 -12.30 -26.06 -14.01
CA THR A 440 -11.12 -25.42 -14.62
C THR A 440 -11.20 -23.89 -14.53
N GLU A 441 -12.38 -23.30 -14.71
CA GLU A 441 -12.62 -21.85 -14.55
C GLU A 441 -12.51 -21.39 -13.08
N LEU A 442 -12.78 -22.27 -12.11
CA LEU A 442 -12.63 -21.96 -10.68
C LEU A 442 -11.16 -22.02 -10.23
N LEU A 443 -10.38 -22.95 -10.80
CA LEU A 443 -8.93 -23.08 -10.58
C LEU A 443 -8.13 -21.96 -11.25
N SER A 444 -8.54 -21.49 -12.43
CA SER A 444 -7.89 -20.35 -13.09
C SER A 444 -8.11 -19.01 -12.37
N LEU A 445 -9.14 -18.92 -11.53
CA LEU A 445 -9.44 -17.76 -10.69
C LEU A 445 -8.68 -17.77 -9.35
N ASN A 446 -8.03 -18.87 -8.98
CA ASN A 446 -7.22 -18.96 -7.76
C ASN A 446 -5.91 -19.74 -8.02
N PRO A 447 -4.86 -19.05 -8.50
CA PRO A 447 -3.60 -19.68 -8.90
C PRO A 447 -2.89 -20.42 -7.76
N ALA A 448 -3.11 -20.00 -6.51
CA ALA A 448 -2.57 -20.67 -5.33
C ALA A 448 -3.22 -22.05 -5.10
N LEU A 449 -4.53 -22.14 -5.31
CA LEU A 449 -5.31 -23.38 -5.18
C LEU A 449 -4.97 -24.38 -6.29
N ALA A 450 -4.70 -23.88 -7.51
CA ALA A 450 -4.28 -24.69 -8.65
C ALA A 450 -2.92 -25.37 -8.42
N ASN A 451 -1.98 -24.68 -7.76
CA ASN A 451 -0.66 -25.22 -7.44
C ASN A 451 -0.69 -26.25 -6.28
N GLU A 452 -1.58 -26.08 -5.31
CA GLU A 452 -1.78 -27.04 -4.20
C GLU A 452 -2.39 -28.39 -4.65
N LEU A 453 -3.17 -28.39 -5.73
CA LEU A 453 -3.84 -29.58 -6.27
C LEU A 453 -2.95 -30.41 -7.23
N GLY A 454 -1.75 -29.90 -7.55
CA GLY A 454 -0.71 -30.61 -8.29
C GLY A 454 -0.04 -29.74 -9.36
N GLY A 455 1.13 -29.18 -9.05
CA GLY A 455 2.05 -28.68 -10.06
C GLY A 455 2.85 -29.83 -10.69
N THR A 456 2.91 -29.83 -12.02
CA THR A 456 3.63 -30.72 -12.97
C THR A 456 2.94 -32.04 -13.34
N SER A 457 2.72 -32.21 -14.65
CA SER A 457 2.02 -33.29 -15.41
C SER A 457 0.48 -33.22 -15.46
N GLY A 458 -0.04 -32.98 -16.67
CA GLY A 458 -1.45 -32.75 -16.99
C GLY A 458 -2.28 -34.03 -17.11
N ASP A 459 -2.17 -34.95 -16.17
CA ASP A 459 -2.80 -36.29 -16.28
C ASP A 459 -3.88 -36.60 -15.24
N LYS A 460 -4.39 -35.58 -14.52
CA LYS A 460 -5.54 -35.79 -13.62
C LYS A 460 -6.85 -35.52 -14.33
N SER A 461 -7.76 -36.49 -14.30
CA SER A 461 -9.09 -36.34 -14.91
C SER A 461 -9.90 -35.26 -14.17
N ALA A 462 -10.92 -34.71 -14.83
CA ALA A 462 -11.83 -33.75 -14.20
C ALA A 462 -12.52 -34.30 -12.94
N GLU A 463 -12.68 -35.64 -12.86
CA GLU A 463 -13.26 -36.33 -11.70
C GLU A 463 -12.26 -36.40 -10.54
N GLU A 464 -10.98 -36.60 -10.80
CA GLU A 464 -9.92 -36.56 -9.77
C GLU A 464 -9.69 -35.15 -9.24
N THR A 465 -9.81 -34.16 -10.12
CA THR A 465 -9.71 -32.74 -9.77
C THR A 465 -10.91 -32.30 -8.92
N ALA A 466 -12.12 -32.78 -9.25
CA ALA A 466 -13.32 -32.60 -8.44
C ALA A 466 -13.23 -33.32 -7.09
N ALA A 467 -12.69 -34.54 -7.06
CA ALA A 467 -12.45 -35.28 -5.82
C ALA A 467 -11.40 -34.59 -4.93
N ALA A 468 -10.37 -33.98 -5.51
CA ALA A 468 -9.34 -33.23 -4.79
C ALA A 468 -9.87 -31.89 -4.26
N LEU A 469 -10.71 -31.18 -5.01
CA LEU A 469 -11.44 -29.99 -4.56
C LEU A 469 -12.47 -30.29 -3.46
N GLN A 470 -13.11 -31.46 -3.50
CA GLN A 470 -13.99 -31.94 -2.42
C GLN A 470 -13.22 -32.35 -1.15
N LYS A 471 -11.91 -32.59 -1.26
CA LYS A 471 -11.00 -32.91 -0.16
C LYS A 471 -10.29 -31.68 0.44
N LEU A 472 -10.34 -30.52 -0.22
CA LEU A 472 -9.79 -29.27 0.33
C LEU A 472 -10.68 -28.76 1.47
N ASN A 473 -10.04 -28.40 2.58
CA ASN A 473 -10.75 -27.91 3.75
C ASN A 473 -11.20 -26.45 3.56
N LEU A 474 -12.35 -26.14 4.16
CA LEU A 474 -13.05 -24.86 4.03
C LEU A 474 -12.19 -23.64 4.46
N GLN A 475 -11.15 -23.86 5.26
CA GLN A 475 -10.28 -22.82 5.83
C GLN A 475 -9.12 -22.41 4.90
N ASP A 476 -8.65 -23.29 4.01
CA ASP A 476 -7.60 -22.95 3.03
C ASP A 476 -8.14 -22.00 1.95
N ILE A 477 -9.41 -22.17 1.60
CA ILE A 477 -10.17 -21.23 0.76
C ILE A 477 -10.35 -19.88 1.47
N MET A 478 -10.56 -19.87 2.80
CA MET A 478 -10.67 -18.63 3.59
C MET A 478 -9.33 -17.91 3.74
N THR A 479 -8.23 -18.64 3.89
CA THR A 479 -6.87 -18.08 3.89
C THR A 479 -6.61 -17.43 2.54
N GLY A 480 -6.94 -18.10 1.43
CA GLY A 480 -6.85 -17.53 0.08
C GLY A 480 -7.77 -16.33 -0.18
N LEU A 481 -8.95 -16.25 0.46
CA LEU A 481 -9.85 -15.10 0.37
C LEU A 481 -9.44 -13.93 1.27
N ALA A 482 -8.86 -14.19 2.45
CA ALA A 482 -8.22 -13.18 3.29
C ALA A 482 -6.94 -12.64 2.63
N SER A 483 -6.27 -13.46 1.82
CA SER A 483 -5.15 -13.10 0.94
C SER A 483 -5.53 -12.22 -0.26
N ALA A 484 -6.83 -11.97 -0.52
CA ALA A 484 -7.27 -11.12 -1.63
C ALA A 484 -7.09 -9.60 -1.36
N GLY A 485 -6.61 -9.20 -0.17
CA GLY A 485 -6.22 -7.84 0.15
C GLY A 485 -4.72 -7.61 -0.05
N LYS A 486 -4.37 -6.74 -1.00
CA LYS A 486 -3.08 -6.05 -1.34
C LYS A 486 -1.69 -6.63 -1.01
N ASN A 487 -1.47 -7.71 -0.26
CA ASN A 487 -0.13 -8.11 0.22
C ASN A 487 0.07 -9.62 0.49
N ALA A 488 -0.70 -10.53 -0.10
CA ALA A 488 -0.34 -11.95 -0.04
C ALA A 488 0.68 -12.29 -1.13
N LYS A 489 1.90 -12.62 -0.73
CA LYS A 489 2.90 -13.24 -1.61
C LYS A 489 3.05 -14.72 -1.25
N ASP A 490 3.46 -15.57 -2.19
CA ASP A 490 3.70 -17.01 -1.97
C ASP A 490 4.76 -17.25 -0.86
N MET A 491 4.75 -18.39 -0.15
CA MET A 491 5.78 -18.78 0.84
C MET A 491 7.21 -18.68 0.28
N ALA A 492 7.40 -19.03 -1.00
CA ALA A 492 8.68 -18.91 -1.70
C ALA A 492 9.20 -17.46 -1.75
N SER A 493 8.31 -16.48 -1.62
CA SER A 493 8.67 -15.05 -1.56
C SER A 493 9.13 -14.60 -0.18
N TYR A 494 8.74 -15.29 0.90
CA TYR A 494 9.12 -14.98 2.28
C TYR A 494 10.40 -15.69 2.70
N LYS A 495 11.52 -15.36 2.02
CA LYS A 495 12.84 -16.02 2.20
C LYS A 495 13.30 -16.13 3.66
N PHE A 496 13.00 -15.14 4.51
CA PHE A 496 13.33 -15.19 5.93
C PHE A 496 12.39 -16.13 6.70
N TRP A 497 11.08 -15.88 6.65
CA TRP A 497 10.08 -16.65 7.41
C TRP A 497 10.04 -18.13 7.04
N ALA A 498 10.37 -18.49 5.79
CA ALA A 498 10.51 -19.88 5.37
C ALA A 498 11.55 -20.69 6.17
N THR A 499 12.51 -20.01 6.80
CA THR A 499 13.56 -20.63 7.65
C THR A 499 13.24 -20.58 9.15
N GLN A 500 12.17 -19.90 9.55
CA GLN A 500 11.81 -19.70 10.95
C GLN A 500 10.86 -20.81 11.43
N PRO A 501 10.84 -21.13 12.74
CA PRO A 501 9.92 -22.12 13.31
C PRO A 501 8.51 -21.54 13.43
N VAL A 502 7.85 -21.29 12.29
CA VAL A 502 6.47 -20.81 12.22
C VAL A 502 5.65 -21.76 11.32
N PRO A 503 4.33 -21.89 11.53
CA PRO A 503 3.49 -22.67 10.64
C PRO A 503 3.53 -22.11 9.21
N LYS A 504 3.56 -22.98 8.19
CA LYS A 504 3.61 -22.57 6.78
C LYS A 504 2.20 -22.46 6.20
N PHE A 505 2.05 -21.71 5.11
CA PHE A 505 0.82 -21.79 4.30
C PHE A 505 0.74 -23.19 3.66
N GLY A 506 -0.43 -23.84 3.71
CA GLY A 506 -0.67 -25.17 3.15
C GLY A 506 -0.36 -26.37 4.05
N ASP A 507 0.15 -26.16 5.28
CA ASP A 507 0.25 -27.25 6.27
C ASP A 507 -1.16 -27.76 6.61
N GLN A 508 -1.52 -28.98 6.17
CA GLN A 508 -2.86 -29.54 6.34
C GLN A 508 -3.27 -29.61 7.82
N GLU A 509 -4.50 -29.17 8.09
CA GLU A 509 -5.19 -29.19 9.40
C GLU A 509 -5.58 -30.61 9.85
N GLN A 510 -4.67 -31.58 9.80
CA GLN A 510 -4.83 -32.75 10.67
C GLN A 510 -4.79 -32.26 12.11
N LYS A 511 -5.60 -32.83 13.01
CA LYS A 511 -5.68 -32.49 14.45
C LYS A 511 -4.29 -32.23 15.03
N VAL A 512 -3.84 -30.98 14.96
CA VAL A 512 -2.53 -30.62 15.46
C VAL A 512 -2.72 -30.42 16.94
N GLU A 513 -2.00 -31.20 17.72
CA GLU A 513 -1.84 -30.88 19.12
C GLU A 513 -1.04 -29.58 19.28
N ASP A 514 -1.60 -28.62 20.01
CA ASP A 514 -0.95 -27.36 20.31
C ASP A 514 0.39 -27.62 21.02
N GLY A 515 1.47 -26.99 20.56
CA GLY A 515 2.80 -27.21 21.14
C GLY A 515 3.97 -26.61 20.35
N PRO A 516 5.20 -26.74 20.87
CA PRO A 516 6.39 -26.17 20.24
C PRO A 516 6.69 -26.81 18.88
N ILE A 517 7.13 -26.01 17.91
CA ILE A 517 7.49 -26.50 16.56
C ILE A 517 8.90 -27.08 16.55
N ARG A 518 9.83 -26.41 17.25
CA ARG A 518 11.23 -26.81 17.38
C ARG A 518 11.61 -26.85 18.85
N ILE A 519 12.12 -28.00 19.27
CA ILE A 519 12.75 -28.19 20.58
C ILE A 519 14.23 -27.89 20.41
N GLN A 520 14.77 -27.01 21.25
CA GLN A 520 16.18 -26.63 21.29
C GLN A 520 16.67 -26.69 22.73
N LYS A 521 17.97 -26.91 22.90
CA LYS A 521 18.61 -26.85 24.23
C LYS A 521 19.42 -25.57 24.37
N LEU A 522 19.63 -25.14 25.61
CA LEU A 522 20.36 -23.91 25.93
C LEU A 522 21.79 -23.94 25.38
N GLU A 523 22.43 -25.10 25.32
CA GLU A 523 23.81 -25.25 24.82
C GLU A 523 23.93 -25.01 23.31
N GLU A 524 22.82 -25.13 22.57
CA GLU A 524 22.78 -24.89 21.12
C GLU A 524 22.62 -23.40 20.78
N VAL A 525 22.32 -22.56 21.78
CA VAL A 525 22.09 -21.12 21.59
C VAL A 525 23.44 -20.39 21.60
N PRO A 526 23.77 -19.64 20.52
CA PRO A 526 25.00 -18.85 20.50
C PRO A 526 25.03 -17.81 21.64
N LYS A 527 26.13 -17.79 22.40
CA LYS A 527 26.33 -16.84 23.50
C LYS A 527 26.62 -15.43 23.04
N GLU A 528 27.31 -15.30 21.91
CA GLU A 528 27.64 -14.03 21.28
C GLU A 528 26.62 -13.64 20.18
N PRO A 529 26.37 -12.35 19.97
CA PRO A 529 25.51 -11.88 18.89
C PRO A 529 26.16 -12.13 17.52
N ALA A 530 25.31 -12.30 16.50
CA ALA A 530 25.81 -12.37 15.12
C ALA A 530 26.48 -11.04 14.72
N PRO A 531 27.57 -11.07 13.93
CA PRO A 531 28.23 -9.84 13.48
C PRO A 531 27.29 -9.02 12.59
N LEU A 532 27.29 -7.70 12.81
CA LEU A 532 26.62 -6.74 11.94
C LEU A 532 27.51 -6.38 10.75
N LEU A 533 26.91 -5.78 9.72
CA LEU A 533 27.67 -5.16 8.64
C LEU A 533 28.58 -4.07 9.21
N THR A 534 29.78 -3.93 8.64
CA THR A 534 30.75 -2.89 9.01
C THR A 534 30.08 -1.51 9.06
N GLY A 535 30.33 -0.76 10.13
CA GLY A 535 29.72 0.55 10.38
C GLY A 535 28.44 0.52 11.22
N PHE A 536 27.99 -0.66 11.66
CA PHE A 536 26.92 -0.81 12.64
C PHE A 536 27.37 -1.61 13.85
N GLU A 537 26.77 -1.31 15.00
CA GLU A 537 27.04 -2.00 16.26
C GLU A 537 25.76 -2.27 17.04
N TRP A 538 25.75 -3.37 17.78
CA TRP A 538 24.68 -3.70 18.70
C TRP A 538 24.74 -2.77 19.92
N VAL A 539 23.58 -2.36 20.40
CA VAL A 539 23.44 -1.70 21.69
C VAL A 539 22.30 -2.35 22.47
N THR A 540 22.48 -2.45 23.78
CA THR A 540 21.41 -2.80 24.71
C THR A 540 20.95 -1.51 25.35
N MET A 541 19.74 -1.06 25.05
CA MET A 541 19.25 0.23 25.52
C MET A 541 18.88 0.14 27.01
N ASN A 542 19.36 1.10 27.81
CA ASN A 542 18.96 1.27 29.18
C ASN A 542 17.81 2.28 29.28
N LEU A 543 16.58 1.79 29.32
CA LEU A 543 15.40 2.66 29.37
C LEU A 543 15.15 3.31 30.74
N GLU A 544 15.95 2.97 31.75
CA GLU A 544 16.00 3.72 33.02
C GLU A 544 16.76 5.05 32.86
N ASP A 545 17.57 5.19 31.81
CA ASP A 545 18.24 6.44 31.45
C ASP A 545 17.33 7.30 30.56
N GLU A 546 17.06 8.53 30.99
CA GLU A 546 16.17 9.46 30.27
C GLU A 546 16.72 9.81 28.87
N GLY A 547 18.04 9.84 28.69
CA GLY A 547 18.69 10.11 27.41
C GLY A 547 18.45 8.98 26.42
N GLU A 548 18.70 7.75 26.83
CA GLU A 548 18.47 6.57 25.98
C GLU A 548 16.97 6.31 25.70
N MET A 549 16.09 6.56 26.68
CA MET A 549 14.64 6.55 26.47
C MET A 549 14.23 7.58 25.40
N LYS A 550 14.78 8.80 25.47
CA LYS A 550 14.52 9.85 24.49
C LYS A 550 15.00 9.46 23.09
N GLU A 551 16.13 8.77 22.95
CA GLU A 551 16.59 8.28 21.65
C GLU A 551 15.63 7.24 21.03
N VAL A 552 15.10 6.31 21.86
CA VAL A 552 14.10 5.33 21.40
C VAL A 552 12.80 6.03 21.01
N TYR A 553 12.34 6.98 21.83
CA TYR A 553 11.20 7.84 21.53
C TYR A 553 11.36 8.55 20.18
N GLU A 554 12.48 9.24 19.95
CA GLU A 554 12.73 9.98 18.71
C GLU A 554 12.79 9.06 17.48
N LEU A 555 13.41 7.88 17.62
CA LEU A 555 13.45 6.89 16.55
C LEU A 555 12.04 6.40 16.19
N LEU A 556 11.21 6.08 17.19
CA LEU A 556 9.83 5.65 16.98
C LEU A 556 8.99 6.78 16.36
N ASN A 557 9.02 7.97 16.95
CA ASN A 557 8.26 9.12 16.46
C ASN A 557 8.71 9.59 15.06
N GLY A 558 9.94 9.32 14.63
CA GLY A 558 10.40 9.65 13.27
C GLY A 558 10.12 8.57 12.22
N HIS A 559 10.05 7.30 12.65
CA HIS A 559 10.20 6.16 11.74
C HIS A 559 9.32 4.95 12.05
N TYR A 560 8.42 5.02 13.02
CA TYR A 560 7.49 3.94 13.33
C TYR A 560 6.21 4.04 12.48
N VAL A 561 5.24 3.16 12.76
CA VAL A 561 4.03 2.94 11.96
C VAL A 561 3.35 4.26 11.55
N GLU A 562 3.12 4.38 10.25
CA GLU A 562 2.32 5.44 9.61
C GLU A 562 1.09 4.76 9.02
N ASP A 563 -0.04 5.45 9.00
CA ASP A 563 -1.20 5.01 8.23
C ASP A 563 -0.85 4.97 6.73
N ASP A 564 -1.64 4.21 5.95
CA ASP A 564 -1.40 3.98 4.52
C ASP A 564 -1.34 5.28 3.70
N GLU A 565 -1.95 6.36 4.22
CA GLU A 565 -1.99 7.69 3.62
C GLU A 565 -0.99 8.69 4.24
N ALA A 566 -0.21 8.25 5.23
CA ALA A 566 0.78 9.04 5.99
C ALA A 566 0.20 10.36 6.57
N MET A 567 -1.06 10.35 6.98
CA MET A 567 -1.73 11.48 7.65
C MET A 567 -1.52 11.46 9.17
N PHE A 568 -1.29 10.29 9.76
CA PHE A 568 -1.17 10.10 11.20
C PHE A 568 0.04 9.24 11.54
N ARG A 569 0.78 9.66 12.56
CA ARG A 569 1.88 8.86 13.12
C ARG A 569 1.69 8.67 14.60
N PHE A 570 1.86 7.44 15.09
CA PHE A 570 1.80 7.18 16.53
C PHE A 570 2.88 7.96 17.27
N ASN A 571 2.47 8.62 18.35
CA ASN A 571 3.31 9.35 19.28
C ASN A 571 3.33 8.60 20.60
N TYR A 572 4.22 7.60 20.70
CA TYR A 572 4.44 6.86 21.94
C TYR A 572 5.26 7.71 22.89
N SER A 573 4.65 8.33 23.90
CA SER A 573 5.40 9.15 24.86
C SER A 573 6.40 8.32 25.68
N PRO A 574 7.41 8.95 26.31
CA PRO A 574 8.30 8.27 27.25
C PRO A 574 7.55 7.54 28.38
N SER A 575 6.49 8.13 28.92
CA SER A 575 5.65 7.48 29.95
C SER A 575 4.95 6.23 29.42
N MET A 576 4.44 6.27 28.19
CA MET A 576 3.84 5.11 27.52
C MET A 576 4.87 4.02 27.24
N LEU A 577 6.06 4.37 26.77
CA LEU A 577 7.15 3.42 26.52
C LEU A 577 7.64 2.78 27.82
N GLN A 578 7.77 3.56 28.90
CA GLN A 578 8.13 3.03 30.21
C GLN A 578 7.08 2.02 30.70
N TRP A 579 5.80 2.39 30.62
CA TRP A 579 4.69 1.51 31.00
C TRP A 579 4.65 0.23 30.15
N ALA A 580 4.89 0.32 28.83
CA ALA A 580 4.84 -0.82 27.93
C ALA A 580 6.07 -1.74 28.01
N LEU A 581 7.27 -1.17 28.12
CA LEU A 581 8.54 -1.89 27.97
C LEU A 581 9.11 -2.39 29.30
N MET A 582 8.68 -1.81 30.43
CA MET A 582 9.18 -2.14 31.77
C MET A 582 8.14 -2.87 32.62
N ALA A 583 7.33 -3.72 31.99
CA ALA A 583 6.41 -4.62 32.69
C ALA A 583 7.16 -5.62 33.58
N PRO A 584 6.59 -6.07 34.72
CA PRO A 584 7.28 -6.97 35.65
C PRO A 584 7.95 -8.17 34.96
N GLY A 585 9.21 -8.43 35.34
CA GLY A 585 10.04 -9.43 34.66
C GLY A 585 10.81 -8.93 33.43
N TRP A 586 10.61 -7.67 33.02
CA TRP A 586 11.39 -7.04 31.95
C TRP A 586 12.90 -7.13 32.21
N ARG A 587 13.67 -7.10 31.13
CA ARG A 587 15.13 -7.11 31.18
C ARG A 587 15.67 -6.12 30.17
N LYS A 588 16.64 -5.30 30.60
CA LYS A 588 17.35 -4.39 29.68
C LYS A 588 17.91 -5.12 28.45
N GLU A 589 18.35 -6.36 28.61
CA GLU A 589 18.87 -7.18 27.50
C GLU A 589 17.86 -7.37 26.36
N TRP A 590 16.56 -7.25 26.61
CA TRP A 590 15.52 -7.37 25.60
C TRP A 590 15.18 -6.05 24.90
N HIS A 591 15.79 -4.94 25.28
CA HIS A 591 15.72 -3.67 24.56
C HIS A 591 16.91 -3.57 23.61
N VAL A 592 16.75 -4.13 22.41
CA VAL A 592 17.84 -4.32 21.46
C VAL A 592 17.83 -3.19 20.43
N GLY A 593 18.93 -2.45 20.37
CA GLY A 593 19.14 -1.41 19.37
C GLY A 593 20.31 -1.69 18.43
N ILE A 594 20.35 -0.97 17.32
CA ILE A 594 21.51 -0.88 16.44
C ILE A 594 21.90 0.59 16.32
N ARG A 595 23.18 0.90 16.56
CA ARG A 595 23.77 2.22 16.33
C ARG A 595 24.67 2.21 15.10
N ALA A 596 24.75 3.34 14.43
CA ALA A 596 25.79 3.56 13.43
C ALA A 596 27.12 3.85 14.15
N SER A 597 28.18 3.08 13.86
CA SER A 597 29.42 3.11 14.66
C SER A 597 30.12 4.47 14.67
N GLN A 598 30.08 5.22 13.55
CA GLN A 598 30.73 6.53 13.44
C GLN A 598 29.95 7.63 14.17
N SER A 599 28.65 7.74 13.93
CA SER A 599 27.82 8.82 14.49
C SER A 599 27.21 8.48 15.85
N ARG A 600 27.30 7.22 16.27
CA ARG A 600 26.63 6.64 17.45
C ARG A 600 25.11 6.76 17.45
N LYS A 601 24.49 7.23 16.37
CA LYS A 601 23.03 7.44 16.29
C LYS A 601 22.29 6.10 16.29
N LEU A 602 21.21 6.01 17.07
CA LEU A 602 20.30 4.86 17.05
C LEU A 602 19.53 4.81 15.71
N VAL A 603 19.61 3.69 15.00
CA VAL A 603 19.01 3.52 13.66
C VAL A 603 18.01 2.37 13.55
N ALA A 604 17.98 1.48 14.53
CA ALA A 604 16.95 0.45 14.65
C ALA A 604 16.75 0.03 16.11
N PHE A 605 15.55 -0.44 16.43
CA PHE A 605 15.18 -0.90 17.77
C PHE A 605 14.16 -2.03 17.68
N ILE A 606 14.21 -2.96 18.61
CA ILE A 606 13.22 -4.02 18.85
C ILE A 606 13.18 -4.31 20.34
N SER A 607 11.99 -4.61 20.87
CA SER A 607 11.81 -4.91 22.28
C SER A 607 11.06 -6.21 22.51
N ALA A 608 11.28 -6.82 23.68
CA ALA A 608 10.42 -7.88 24.18
C ALA A 608 10.21 -7.77 25.69
N ILE A 609 9.06 -8.24 26.16
CA ILE A 609 8.72 -8.45 27.57
C ILE A 609 8.26 -9.90 27.78
N PRO A 610 8.40 -10.47 28.99
CA PRO A 610 7.93 -11.82 29.24
C PRO A 610 6.41 -11.79 29.47
N VAL A 611 5.71 -12.80 28.97
CA VAL A 611 4.28 -12.97 29.24
C VAL A 611 3.96 -14.44 29.41
N ASN A 612 3.15 -14.77 30.42
CA ASN A 612 2.56 -16.10 30.54
C ASN A 612 1.29 -16.15 29.70
N LEU A 613 1.36 -16.86 28.57
CA LEU A 613 0.28 -16.96 27.62
C LEU A 613 -0.39 -18.33 27.73
N ARG A 614 -1.67 -18.36 28.09
CA ARG A 614 -2.49 -19.55 28.00
C ARG A 614 -3.01 -19.70 26.58
N VAL A 615 -2.66 -20.79 25.91
CA VAL A 615 -3.21 -21.23 24.63
C VAL A 615 -3.98 -22.53 24.86
N ARG A 616 -5.31 -22.39 24.94
CA ARG A 616 -6.30 -23.41 25.29
C ARG A 616 -5.97 -24.05 26.64
N LYS A 617 -5.41 -25.27 26.60
CA LYS A 617 -5.04 -26.09 27.75
C LYS A 617 -3.60 -25.87 28.24
N ASN A 618 -2.76 -25.25 27.42
CA ASN A 618 -1.33 -25.10 27.71
C ASN A 618 -1.03 -23.68 28.16
N VAL A 619 -0.23 -23.52 29.20
CA VAL A 619 0.35 -22.22 29.60
C VAL A 619 1.81 -22.22 29.18
N VAL A 620 2.21 -21.20 28.44
CA VAL A 620 3.55 -21.07 27.86
C VAL A 620 4.08 -19.68 28.16
N THR A 621 5.29 -19.61 28.69
CA THR A 621 6.00 -18.33 28.82
C THR A 621 6.54 -17.93 27.45
N CYS A 622 6.10 -16.78 26.96
CA CYS A 622 6.46 -16.23 25.66
C CYS A 622 7.21 -14.91 25.83
N SER A 623 8.07 -14.59 24.86
CA SER A 623 8.54 -13.21 24.66
C SER A 623 7.51 -12.47 23.81
N GLU A 624 6.78 -11.52 24.40
CA GLU A 624 5.92 -10.59 23.66
C GLU A 624 6.80 -9.55 22.98
N VAL A 625 6.90 -9.61 21.66
CA VAL A 625 7.76 -8.74 20.85
C VAL A 625 6.94 -7.58 20.30
N ASN A 626 7.37 -6.36 20.61
CA ASN A 626 6.74 -5.13 20.11
C ASN A 626 7.81 -4.04 19.80
N PHE A 627 7.38 -2.90 19.26
CA PHE A 627 8.21 -1.70 19.00
C PHE A 627 9.37 -1.93 18.01
N MET A 628 9.22 -2.86 17.06
CA MET A 628 10.22 -3.08 16.01
C MET A 628 10.24 -1.93 15.01
N VAL A 629 11.31 -1.14 15.01
CA VAL A 629 11.48 0.01 14.12
C VAL A 629 12.84 -0.02 13.44
N VAL A 630 12.84 0.33 12.15
CA VAL A 630 14.06 0.56 11.36
C VAL A 630 13.94 1.95 10.74
N HIS A 631 14.97 2.76 10.91
CA HIS A 631 15.07 4.09 10.32
C HIS A 631 14.77 4.04 8.82
N LYS A 632 13.94 4.96 8.32
CA LYS A 632 13.37 4.93 6.95
C LYS A 632 14.43 4.72 5.85
N LYS A 633 15.58 5.39 5.95
CA LYS A 633 16.71 5.28 5.00
C LYS A 633 17.35 3.88 4.92
N LEU A 634 17.18 3.04 5.95
CA LEU A 634 17.74 1.69 6.00
C LEU A 634 16.70 0.59 5.71
N ARG A 635 15.45 0.98 5.41
CA ARG A 635 14.41 0.03 4.99
C ARG A 635 14.78 -0.59 3.64
N GLY A 636 14.38 -1.83 3.40
CA GLY A 636 14.78 -2.62 2.22
C GLY A 636 16.18 -3.25 2.30
N LYS A 637 16.97 -2.96 3.35
CA LYS A 637 18.32 -3.54 3.58
C LYS A 637 18.34 -4.80 4.45
N ARG A 638 17.18 -5.42 4.69
CA ARG A 638 17.03 -6.68 5.46
C ARG A 638 17.53 -6.63 6.91
N LEU A 639 17.47 -5.47 7.56
CA LEU A 639 17.81 -5.33 8.99
C LEU A 639 16.77 -5.97 9.93
N ALA A 640 15.48 -5.98 9.58
CA ALA A 640 14.43 -6.57 10.42
C ALA A 640 14.68 -8.07 10.74
N PRO A 641 15.02 -8.95 9.76
CA PRO A 641 15.48 -10.31 10.04
C PRO A 641 16.64 -10.42 11.04
N VAL A 642 17.58 -9.47 11.02
CA VAL A 642 18.74 -9.46 11.91
C VAL A 642 18.32 -9.12 13.34
N LEU A 643 17.45 -8.11 13.51
CA LEU A 643 16.84 -7.77 14.79
C LEU A 643 16.04 -8.94 15.39
N ILE A 644 15.19 -9.58 14.57
CA ILE A 644 14.35 -10.72 15.00
C ILE A 644 15.23 -11.88 15.47
N LYS A 645 16.31 -12.21 14.73
CA LYS A 645 17.25 -13.26 15.14
C LYS A 645 17.94 -12.94 16.46
N GLU A 646 18.34 -11.69 16.67
CA GLU A 646 19.02 -11.29 17.90
C GLU A 646 18.08 -11.30 19.11
N ILE A 647 16.87 -10.74 19.02
CA ILE A 647 15.91 -10.80 20.14
C ILE A 647 15.50 -12.25 20.45
N THR A 648 15.41 -13.11 19.43
CA THR A 648 15.16 -14.55 19.61
C THR A 648 16.30 -15.21 20.35
N ARG A 649 17.56 -14.94 19.97
CA ARG A 649 18.75 -15.46 20.66
C ARG A 649 18.78 -15.03 22.13
N ARG A 650 18.51 -13.75 22.42
CA ARG A 650 18.48 -13.22 23.80
C ARG A 650 17.34 -13.80 24.63
N SER A 651 16.20 -14.11 24.02
CA SER A 651 15.08 -14.80 24.68
C SER A 651 15.45 -16.26 25.00
N ASN A 652 16.00 -16.98 24.03
CA ASN A 652 16.42 -18.37 24.18
C ASN A 652 17.53 -18.54 25.24
N LEU A 653 18.45 -17.58 25.38
CA LEU A 653 19.45 -17.58 26.46
C LEU A 653 18.84 -17.49 27.88
N ARG A 654 17.56 -17.13 27.98
CA ARG A 654 16.77 -17.11 29.21
C ARG A 654 15.75 -18.24 29.26
N GLU A 655 15.93 -19.26 28.42
CA GLU A 655 15.04 -20.43 28.31
C GLU A 655 13.59 -20.08 27.90
N ILE A 656 13.39 -18.94 27.25
CA ILE A 656 12.11 -18.55 26.65
C ILE A 656 12.18 -18.83 25.15
N TRP A 657 11.44 -19.86 24.72
CA TRP A 657 11.56 -20.44 23.37
C TRP A 657 10.43 -20.04 22.43
N GLN A 658 9.35 -19.49 22.96
CA GLN A 658 8.18 -19.04 22.21
C GLN A 658 8.12 -17.52 22.20
N GLY A 659 7.53 -16.98 21.13
CA GLY A 659 7.29 -15.55 21.00
C GLY A 659 5.85 -15.26 20.64
N LEU A 660 5.36 -14.10 21.05
CA LEU A 660 4.05 -13.56 20.71
C LEU A 660 4.29 -12.24 19.99
N TYR A 661 3.67 -12.06 18.83
CA TYR A 661 3.75 -10.79 18.11
C TYR A 661 2.52 -10.56 17.26
N THR A 662 2.27 -9.29 16.96
CA THR A 662 1.20 -8.88 16.06
C THR A 662 1.74 -8.10 14.87
N GLY A 663 1.01 -8.11 13.77
CA GLY A 663 1.33 -7.31 12.59
C GLY A 663 0.09 -6.88 11.84
N GLY A 664 0.14 -5.71 11.21
CA GLY A 664 -0.88 -5.25 10.25
C GLY A 664 -0.69 -5.83 8.85
N VAL A 665 0.50 -6.34 8.53
CA VAL A 665 0.76 -7.11 7.31
C VAL A 665 0.58 -8.60 7.58
N VAL A 666 0.14 -9.32 6.54
CA VAL A 666 -0.01 -10.77 6.61
C VAL A 666 1.37 -11.45 6.49
N LEU A 667 1.68 -12.27 7.48
CA LEU A 667 2.85 -13.15 7.55
C LEU A 667 2.40 -14.62 7.65
N PRO A 668 3.24 -15.59 7.29
CA PRO A 668 2.89 -17.01 7.43
C PRO A 668 3.03 -17.50 8.89
N LYS A 669 2.05 -18.19 9.49
CA LYS A 669 0.58 -18.14 9.29
C LYS A 669 -0.03 -17.55 10.57
N PRO A 670 -0.98 -16.60 10.50
CA PRO A 670 -1.59 -16.03 11.69
C PRO A 670 -2.44 -17.07 12.43
N VAL A 671 -2.39 -17.03 13.76
CA VAL A 671 -3.25 -17.83 14.64
C VAL A 671 -4.65 -17.23 14.70
N SER A 672 -4.76 -15.90 14.61
CA SER A 672 -6.03 -15.20 14.55
C SER A 672 -5.91 -13.85 13.86
N THR A 673 -7.04 -13.27 13.47
CA THR A 673 -7.13 -11.95 12.86
C THR A 673 -8.32 -11.20 13.45
N CYS A 674 -8.04 -10.04 14.03
CA CYS A 674 -9.05 -9.13 14.56
C CYS A 674 -9.13 -7.86 13.70
N ARG A 675 -10.27 -7.19 13.72
CA ARG A 675 -10.50 -5.94 12.99
C ARG A 675 -10.58 -4.76 13.95
N TYR A 676 -9.98 -3.62 13.57
CA TYR A 676 -10.12 -2.37 14.33
C TYR A 676 -11.50 -1.74 14.13
N PHE A 677 -11.97 -1.08 15.19
CA PHE A 677 -13.21 -0.36 15.26
C PHE A 677 -13.00 0.97 15.98
N HIS A 678 -13.69 2.02 15.53
CA HIS A 678 -13.50 3.38 16.00
C HIS A 678 -14.82 4.03 16.42
N ARG A 679 -14.88 4.56 17.63
CA ARG A 679 -16.01 5.34 18.14
C ARG A 679 -15.58 6.80 18.31
N ALA A 680 -16.10 7.67 17.45
CA ALA A 680 -15.83 9.10 17.52
C ALA A 680 -16.36 9.70 18.84
N LEU A 681 -15.50 10.36 19.62
CA LEU A 681 -15.90 11.14 20.80
C LEU A 681 -15.99 12.64 20.46
N ASN A 682 -15.05 13.11 19.63
CA ASN A 682 -15.00 14.44 19.06
C ASN A 682 -15.05 14.37 17.52
N TRP A 683 -16.23 14.05 16.98
CA TRP A 683 -16.38 13.82 15.53
C TRP A 683 -15.97 15.03 14.69
N GLN A 684 -16.21 16.26 15.16
CA GLN A 684 -15.83 17.48 14.43
C GLN A 684 -14.32 17.56 14.22
N LYS A 685 -13.53 17.35 15.27
CA LYS A 685 -12.07 17.34 15.16
C LYS A 685 -11.58 16.21 14.25
N LEU A 686 -12.13 15.00 14.40
CA LEU A 686 -11.78 13.84 13.56
C LEU A 686 -12.09 14.09 12.08
N TYR A 687 -13.17 14.79 11.77
CA TYR A 687 -13.50 15.19 10.40
C TYR A 687 -12.53 16.25 9.86
N GLU A 688 -12.20 17.26 10.66
CA GLU A 688 -11.30 18.35 10.26
C GLU A 688 -9.87 17.89 9.94
N VAL A 689 -9.41 16.84 10.61
CA VAL A 689 -8.07 16.25 10.39
C VAL A 689 -8.06 15.10 9.40
N GLY A 690 -9.20 14.75 8.79
CA GLY A 690 -9.31 13.68 7.79
C GLY A 690 -9.41 12.27 8.37
N PHE A 691 -9.45 12.08 9.69
CA PHE A 691 -9.56 10.76 10.32
C PHE A 691 -10.93 10.11 10.10
N SER A 692 -12.01 10.91 10.09
CA SER A 692 -13.37 10.41 9.87
C SER A 692 -13.99 11.06 8.65
N PRO A 693 -14.37 10.29 7.60
CA PRO A 693 -15.05 10.87 6.45
C PRO A 693 -16.49 11.30 6.81
N LEU A 694 -17.01 12.29 6.10
CA LEU A 694 -18.44 12.63 6.14
C LEU A 694 -19.21 11.66 5.26
N PRO A 695 -20.16 10.86 5.80
CA PRO A 695 -20.94 9.93 4.98
C PRO A 695 -21.75 10.65 3.91
N ALA A 696 -21.94 10.00 2.75
CA ALA A 696 -22.79 10.52 1.68
C ALA A 696 -24.20 10.85 2.21
N ASN A 697 -24.76 11.98 1.77
CA ASN A 697 -26.05 12.51 2.21
C ASN A 697 -26.14 12.84 3.72
N SER A 698 -25.02 13.02 4.41
CA SER A 698 -24.97 13.48 5.80
C SER A 698 -24.49 14.93 5.90
N LYS A 699 -24.73 15.57 7.06
CA LYS A 699 -24.16 16.88 7.43
C LYS A 699 -23.31 16.76 8.69
N PRO A 700 -22.27 17.59 8.90
CA PRO A 700 -21.44 17.58 10.12
C PRO A 700 -22.25 17.61 11.42
N GLN A 701 -23.25 18.51 11.52
CA GLN A 701 -24.12 18.62 12.68
C GLN A 701 -24.89 17.33 13.01
N TYR A 702 -25.28 16.55 11.98
CA TYR A 702 -25.93 15.27 12.19
C TYR A 702 -24.97 14.24 12.80
N GLN A 703 -23.71 14.22 12.35
CA GLN A 703 -22.71 13.30 12.91
C GLN A 703 -22.33 13.67 14.36
N ILE A 704 -22.21 14.97 14.66
CA ILE A 704 -22.00 15.45 16.05
C ILE A 704 -23.15 14.96 16.95
N ARG A 705 -24.41 15.13 16.53
CA ARG A 705 -25.57 14.64 17.28
C ARG A 705 -25.62 13.12 17.38
N LYS A 706 -25.30 12.40 16.30
CA LYS A 706 -25.26 10.93 16.26
C LYS A 706 -24.34 10.36 17.33
N TYR A 707 -23.18 10.99 17.53
CA TYR A 707 -22.14 10.53 18.44
C TYR A 707 -22.19 11.15 19.83
N GLN A 708 -23.14 12.06 20.08
CA GLN A 708 -23.36 12.69 21.38
C GLN A 708 -23.51 11.63 22.49
N LEU A 709 -22.88 11.91 23.62
CA LEU A 709 -22.90 11.10 24.83
C LEU A 709 -23.49 11.92 25.98
N PRO A 710 -24.12 11.27 26.98
CA PRO A 710 -24.53 11.91 28.23
C PRO A 710 -23.35 12.54 28.98
N ASP A 711 -23.64 13.46 29.88
CA ASP A 711 -22.61 14.14 30.69
C ASP A 711 -22.18 13.33 31.91
N ASN A 712 -23.00 12.38 32.37
CA ASN A 712 -22.74 11.60 33.57
C ASN A 712 -22.90 10.10 33.30
N THR A 713 -22.06 9.32 33.96
CA THR A 713 -22.13 7.86 33.96
C THR A 713 -23.39 7.39 34.69
N SER A 714 -23.86 6.20 34.32
CA SER A 714 -25.14 5.65 34.79
C SER A 714 -25.00 4.47 35.74
N THR A 715 -23.88 3.76 35.69
CA THR A 715 -23.63 2.58 36.53
C THR A 715 -23.37 3.00 37.98
N LYS A 716 -24.24 2.55 38.90
CA LYS A 716 -24.06 2.78 40.35
C LYS A 716 -22.84 2.02 40.86
N GLY A 717 -22.08 2.64 41.76
CA GLY A 717 -20.87 2.05 42.34
C GLY A 717 -19.62 2.17 41.45
N LEU A 718 -19.72 2.79 40.27
CA LEU A 718 -18.59 3.03 39.38
C LEU A 718 -17.61 4.05 40.00
N ARG A 719 -16.34 3.67 40.10
CA ARG A 719 -15.24 4.52 40.60
C ARG A 719 -13.89 4.06 40.03
N GLU A 720 -12.84 4.85 40.19
CA GLU A 720 -11.47 4.45 39.83
C GLU A 720 -11.00 3.23 40.65
N LEU A 721 -10.17 2.40 40.02
CA LEU A 721 -9.46 1.29 40.68
C LEU A 721 -8.51 1.82 41.75
N GLN A 722 -8.48 1.16 42.91
CA GLN A 722 -7.56 1.45 44.01
C GLN A 722 -6.72 0.21 44.33
N GLU A 723 -5.60 0.41 45.03
CA GLU A 723 -4.69 -0.69 45.40
C GLU A 723 -5.38 -1.82 46.19
N LYS A 724 -6.32 -1.46 47.07
CA LYS A 724 -7.12 -2.44 47.84
C LYS A 724 -8.00 -3.36 46.97
N ASP A 725 -8.30 -2.95 45.74
CA ASP A 725 -9.20 -3.67 44.85
C ASP A 725 -8.47 -4.71 43.99
N ILE A 726 -7.14 -4.64 43.92
CA ILE A 726 -6.29 -5.45 43.01
C ILE A 726 -6.63 -6.94 43.12
N GLY A 727 -6.66 -7.49 44.33
CA GLY A 727 -6.94 -8.91 44.54
C GLY A 727 -8.31 -9.34 44.00
N GLN A 728 -9.37 -8.54 44.24
CA GLN A 728 -10.71 -8.87 43.75
C GLN A 728 -10.84 -8.68 42.23
N ALA A 729 -10.26 -7.59 41.70
CA ALA A 729 -10.32 -7.29 40.27
C ALA A 729 -9.50 -8.31 39.44
N LEU A 730 -8.34 -8.73 39.94
CA LEU A 730 -7.54 -9.80 39.34
C LEU A 730 -8.32 -11.11 39.31
N GLN A 731 -8.90 -11.53 40.43
CA GLN A 731 -9.72 -12.76 40.48
C GLN A 731 -10.88 -12.72 39.48
N LEU A 732 -11.56 -11.58 39.37
CA LEU A 732 -12.61 -11.38 38.39
C LEU A 732 -12.10 -11.46 36.95
N LEU A 733 -10.98 -10.81 36.65
CA LEU A 733 -10.35 -10.85 35.34
C LEU A 733 -9.91 -12.27 34.96
N THR A 734 -9.23 -12.98 35.86
CA THR A 734 -8.80 -14.37 35.64
C THR A 734 -9.99 -15.27 35.33
N LYS A 735 -11.08 -15.16 36.10
CA LYS A 735 -12.32 -15.91 35.85
C LYS A 735 -12.93 -15.57 34.48
N TYR A 736 -12.94 -14.29 34.12
CA TYR A 736 -13.49 -13.83 32.85
C TYR A 736 -12.67 -14.33 31.66
N LEU A 737 -11.34 -14.21 31.77
CA LEU A 737 -10.37 -14.57 30.72
C LEU A 737 -10.25 -16.07 30.50
N ALA A 738 -10.53 -16.90 31.51
CA ALA A 738 -10.48 -18.37 31.41
C ALA A 738 -11.37 -18.96 30.30
N ARG A 739 -12.37 -18.20 29.82
CA ARG A 739 -13.29 -18.62 28.76
C ARG A 739 -12.70 -18.50 27.35
N PHE A 740 -11.67 -17.68 27.15
CA PHE A 740 -11.05 -17.45 25.85
C PHE A 740 -10.00 -18.52 25.54
N ASP A 741 -9.85 -18.84 24.26
CA ASP A 741 -8.87 -19.82 23.78
C ASP A 741 -7.43 -19.32 23.96
N MET A 742 -7.17 -18.01 23.84
CA MET A 742 -5.84 -17.45 24.06
C MET A 742 -5.92 -16.21 24.94
N ALA A 743 -5.29 -16.23 26.11
CA ALA A 743 -5.31 -15.11 27.05
C ALA A 743 -4.05 -15.09 27.94
N PRO A 744 -3.63 -13.92 28.45
CA PRO A 744 -2.54 -13.85 29.42
C PRO A 744 -2.98 -14.34 30.81
N GLU A 745 -2.03 -14.85 31.58
CA GLU A 745 -2.18 -15.10 33.01
C GLU A 745 -1.41 -14.04 33.80
N PHE A 746 -2.14 -13.14 34.45
CA PHE A 746 -1.55 -12.07 35.24
C PHE A 746 -1.27 -12.51 36.67
N SER A 747 -0.07 -12.19 37.15
CA SER A 747 0.25 -12.09 38.57
C SER A 747 -0.32 -10.80 39.18
N GLU A 748 -0.30 -10.71 40.51
CA GLU A 748 -0.71 -9.49 41.22
C GLU A 748 0.19 -8.29 40.89
N GLU A 749 1.49 -8.53 40.72
CA GLU A 749 2.47 -7.51 40.35
C GLU A 749 2.22 -6.99 38.93
N GLU A 750 2.01 -7.88 37.96
CA GLU A 750 1.66 -7.51 36.59
C GLU A 750 0.32 -6.78 36.54
N PHE A 751 -0.69 -7.24 37.28
CA PHE A 751 -1.99 -6.56 37.33
C PHE A 751 -1.85 -5.15 37.89
N LYS A 752 -1.08 -4.96 38.97
CA LYS A 752 -0.82 -3.64 39.53
C LYS A 752 -0.17 -2.73 38.48
N HIS A 753 0.87 -3.19 37.80
CA HIS A 753 1.58 -2.43 36.77
C HIS A 753 0.67 -2.05 35.59
N TRP A 754 -0.12 -3.01 35.08
CA TRP A 754 -0.94 -2.80 33.89
C TRP A 754 -2.22 -2.00 34.13
N PHE A 755 -2.79 -2.04 35.34
CA PHE A 755 -4.13 -1.50 35.59
C PHE A 755 -4.19 -0.36 36.59
N LEU A 756 -3.21 -0.23 37.50
CA LEU A 756 -3.22 0.83 38.50
C LEU A 756 -2.35 2.01 38.04
N HIS A 757 -2.98 3.16 37.84
CA HIS A 757 -2.24 4.41 37.65
C HIS A 757 -1.72 4.93 39.00
N ASP A 758 -0.39 5.06 39.12
CA ASP A 758 0.23 5.77 40.25
C ASP A 758 0.12 7.28 40.05
N LYS A 759 -0.73 7.92 40.85
CA LYS A 759 -0.96 9.38 40.82
C LYS A 759 0.25 10.19 41.27
N ASN A 760 1.23 9.55 41.91
CA ASN A 760 2.46 10.20 42.37
C ASN A 760 3.63 9.99 41.38
N ALA A 761 3.46 9.14 40.37
CA ALA A 761 4.50 8.90 39.38
C ALA A 761 4.72 10.16 38.52
N PRO A 762 5.98 10.49 38.19
CA PRO A 762 6.28 11.57 37.27
C PRO A 762 5.80 11.22 35.86
N GLY A 763 5.32 12.22 35.12
CA GLY A 763 4.90 12.06 33.72
C GLY A 763 3.38 12.08 33.54
N GLU A 764 2.95 11.69 32.34
CA GLU A 764 1.54 11.69 31.97
C GLU A 764 0.83 10.38 32.34
N GLN A 765 -0.48 10.47 32.59
CA GLN A 765 -1.30 9.29 32.81
C GLN A 765 -1.44 8.49 31.50
N VAL A 766 -1.10 7.21 31.55
CA VAL A 766 -1.16 6.30 30.39
C VAL A 766 -2.41 5.42 30.42
N ILE A 767 -2.86 5.00 31.61
CA ILE A 767 -3.97 4.04 31.79
C ILE A 767 -5.09 4.62 32.67
N TRP A 768 -6.33 4.34 32.29
CA TRP A 768 -7.53 4.61 33.09
C TRP A 768 -8.24 3.30 33.38
N THR A 769 -8.42 2.99 34.66
CA THR A 769 -9.12 1.77 35.10
C THR A 769 -10.20 2.10 36.11
N TYR A 770 -11.38 1.54 35.89
CA TYR A 770 -12.55 1.76 36.74
C TYR A 770 -13.14 0.43 37.17
N VAL A 771 -13.65 0.39 38.39
CA VAL A 771 -14.35 -0.75 38.99
C VAL A 771 -15.77 -0.37 39.37
N VAL A 772 -16.64 -1.36 39.44
CA VAL A 772 -17.99 -1.24 40.01
C VAL A 772 -18.03 -2.00 41.32
N GLU A 773 -18.26 -1.26 42.41
CA GLU A 773 -18.37 -1.82 43.75
C GLU A 773 -19.83 -1.91 44.20
N THR A 774 -20.27 -3.12 44.56
CA THR A 774 -21.59 -3.38 45.14
C THR A 774 -21.42 -4.14 46.44
N ASN A 775 -21.90 -3.59 47.56
CA ASN A 775 -21.81 -4.19 48.90
C ASN A 775 -20.39 -4.62 49.29
N GLY A 776 -19.37 -3.81 48.96
CA GLY A 776 -17.97 -4.10 49.27
C GLY A 776 -17.28 -5.10 48.35
N LYS A 777 -17.98 -5.59 47.32
CA LYS A 777 -17.46 -6.54 46.32
C LYS A 777 -17.32 -5.87 44.96
N ILE A 778 -16.20 -6.13 44.28
CA ILE A 778 -16.01 -5.72 42.89
C ILE A 778 -16.76 -6.69 41.97
N THR A 779 -17.74 -6.17 41.22
CA THR A 779 -18.58 -6.97 40.30
C THR A 779 -18.15 -6.82 38.84
N ASP A 780 -17.56 -5.67 38.51
CA ASP A 780 -17.15 -5.34 37.15
C ASP A 780 -15.92 -4.44 37.17
N PHE A 781 -15.15 -4.47 36.10
CA PHE A 781 -14.15 -3.45 35.83
C PHE A 781 -13.93 -3.28 34.32
N PHE A 782 -13.42 -2.13 33.92
CA PHE A 782 -12.94 -1.88 32.56
C PHE A 782 -11.78 -0.90 32.57
N SER A 783 -10.95 -0.98 31.53
CA SER A 783 -9.78 -0.14 31.37
C SER A 783 -9.58 0.31 29.93
N PHE A 784 -8.91 1.44 29.75
CA PHE A 784 -8.45 1.93 28.46
C PHE A 784 -7.18 2.77 28.63
N TYR A 785 -6.29 2.72 27.65
CA TYR A 785 -5.04 3.48 27.66
C TYR A 785 -5.04 4.60 26.61
N CYS A 786 -4.21 5.62 26.81
CA CYS A 786 -3.99 6.68 25.84
C CYS A 786 -2.87 6.32 24.88
N LEU A 787 -3.14 6.47 23.58
CA LEU A 787 -2.10 6.54 22.58
C LEU A 787 -2.42 7.73 21.66
N GLU A 788 -1.50 8.68 21.63
CA GLU A 788 -1.65 9.87 20.81
C GLU A 788 -1.14 9.62 19.40
N SER A 789 -1.76 10.28 18.42
CA SER A 789 -1.27 10.32 17.04
C SER A 789 -0.97 11.76 16.63
N THR A 790 0.23 12.01 16.16
CA THR A 790 0.62 13.28 15.53
C THR A 790 -0.10 13.40 14.19
N VAL A 791 -0.76 14.54 13.97
CA VAL A 791 -1.45 14.87 12.71
C VAL A 791 -0.46 15.53 11.77
N ILE A 792 -0.21 14.90 10.64
CA ILE A 792 0.69 15.40 9.60
C ILE A 792 -0.11 16.38 8.72
N ASN A 793 0.46 17.56 8.43
CA ASN A 793 -0.11 18.56 7.53
C ASN A 793 -1.41 19.28 7.97
N SER A 794 -1.68 19.42 9.28
CA SER A 794 -2.81 20.23 9.79
C SER A 794 -2.34 21.50 10.49
N SER A 795 -2.97 22.64 10.17
CA SER A 795 -2.73 23.93 10.85
C SER A 795 -3.59 24.14 12.11
N LYS A 796 -4.66 23.36 12.27
CA LYS A 796 -5.65 23.53 13.35
C LYS A 796 -5.45 22.59 14.53
N HIS A 797 -5.09 21.34 14.26
CA HIS A 797 -4.94 20.29 15.28
C HIS A 797 -3.65 19.54 15.03
N GLN A 798 -2.78 19.49 16.03
CA GLN A 798 -1.48 18.83 15.93
C GLN A 798 -1.51 17.36 16.38
N VAL A 799 -2.47 17.00 17.24
CA VAL A 799 -2.54 15.67 17.87
C VAL A 799 -3.98 15.20 17.96
N ILE A 800 -4.20 13.90 17.71
CA ILE A 800 -5.41 13.16 18.06
C ILE A 800 -5.13 12.33 19.31
N ARG A 801 -5.94 12.48 20.35
CA ARG A 801 -5.86 11.66 21.56
C ARG A 801 -6.79 10.48 21.41
N ALA A 802 -6.27 9.27 21.22
CA ALA A 802 -7.06 8.06 21.08
C ALA A 802 -7.03 7.24 22.37
N ALA A 803 -8.22 6.88 22.85
CA ALA A 803 -8.36 5.88 23.92
C ALA A 803 -8.44 4.50 23.27
N TYR A 804 -7.66 3.53 23.72
CA TYR A 804 -7.73 2.15 23.26
C TYR A 804 -8.34 1.29 24.36
N LEU A 805 -9.45 0.60 24.04
CA LEU A 805 -10.05 -0.36 24.96
C LEU A 805 -9.03 -1.44 25.31
N TRP A 806 -8.76 -1.57 26.61
CA TRP A 806 -7.84 -2.56 27.13
C TRP A 806 -8.63 -3.77 27.65
N TYR A 807 -8.35 -4.25 28.85
CA TYR A 807 -9.13 -5.33 29.46
C TYR A 807 -10.37 -4.81 30.21
N TYR A 808 -11.34 -5.71 30.34
CA TYR A 808 -12.52 -5.54 31.17
C TYR A 808 -13.01 -6.92 31.62
N ALA A 809 -13.83 -6.93 32.68
CA ALA A 809 -14.52 -8.12 33.13
C ALA A 809 -15.82 -7.76 33.83
N SER A 810 -16.77 -8.68 33.81
CA SER A 810 -18.04 -8.60 34.54
C SER A 810 -18.36 -9.96 35.11
N ASP A 811 -18.90 -10.02 36.34
CA ASP A 811 -19.42 -11.27 36.91
C ASP A 811 -20.82 -11.65 36.38
N VAL A 812 -21.48 -10.72 35.69
CA VAL A 812 -22.80 -10.90 35.06
C VAL A 812 -22.67 -11.76 33.80
N GLY A 813 -23.59 -12.71 33.65
CA GLY A 813 -23.67 -13.56 32.47
C GLY A 813 -22.63 -14.68 32.41
N LEU A 814 -21.74 -14.81 33.41
CA LEU A 814 -20.70 -15.85 33.50
C LEU A 814 -21.22 -17.23 33.96
N SER A 815 -22.49 -17.56 33.72
CA SER A 815 -23.03 -18.91 33.94
C SER A 815 -22.43 -19.92 32.95
N THR A 816 -22.63 -21.22 33.21
CA THR A 816 -22.30 -22.29 32.26
C THR A 816 -23.59 -23.05 31.91
N PRO A 817 -24.12 -22.93 30.68
CA PRO A 817 -23.60 -22.16 29.54
C PRO A 817 -23.71 -20.64 29.73
N LEU A 818 -22.96 -19.90 28.92
CA LEU A 818 -22.86 -18.44 29.01
C LEU A 818 -24.21 -17.77 28.72
N ASP A 819 -24.67 -16.92 29.64
CA ASP A 819 -25.84 -16.05 29.41
C ASP A 819 -25.40 -14.82 28.61
N LYS A 820 -25.28 -15.02 27.29
CA LYS A 820 -24.91 -13.99 26.32
C LYS A 820 -25.83 -12.76 26.36
N PRO A 821 -27.17 -12.88 26.45
CA PRO A 821 -28.05 -11.73 26.60
C PRO A 821 -27.73 -10.87 27.83
N ALA A 822 -27.58 -11.48 29.01
CA ALA A 822 -27.26 -10.73 30.23
C ALA A 822 -25.89 -10.04 30.13
N LEU A 823 -24.88 -10.76 29.61
CA LEU A 823 -23.55 -10.19 29.37
C LEU A 823 -23.60 -9.02 28.37
N LYS A 824 -24.33 -9.18 27.25
CA LYS A 824 -24.51 -8.12 26.23
C LYS A 824 -25.10 -6.86 26.84
N THR A 825 -26.17 -6.97 27.64
CA THR A 825 -26.76 -5.83 28.34
C THR A 825 -25.76 -5.17 29.30
N ARG A 826 -25.03 -5.96 30.08
CA ARG A 826 -24.08 -5.43 31.06
C ARG A 826 -22.89 -4.73 30.40
N LEU A 827 -22.25 -5.36 29.41
CA LEU A 827 -21.12 -4.78 28.68
C LEU A 827 -21.52 -3.48 27.96
N ASN A 828 -22.71 -3.41 27.38
CA ASN A 828 -23.19 -2.15 26.80
C ASN A 828 -23.30 -1.02 27.84
N SER A 829 -23.74 -1.31 29.06
CA SER A 829 -23.77 -0.32 30.15
C SER A 829 -22.36 0.15 30.52
N LEU A 830 -21.43 -0.80 30.71
CA LEU A 830 -20.05 -0.51 31.13
C LEU A 830 -19.30 0.28 30.07
N ILE A 831 -19.35 -0.16 28.81
CA ILE A 831 -18.67 0.52 27.70
C ILE A 831 -19.33 1.87 27.40
N GLY A 832 -20.64 2.00 27.56
CA GLY A 832 -21.32 3.30 27.49
C GLY A 832 -20.74 4.30 28.50
N ASP A 833 -20.52 3.88 29.74
CA ASP A 833 -19.86 4.70 30.76
C ASP A 833 -18.38 4.95 30.47
N ALA A 834 -17.66 3.95 29.93
CA ALA A 834 -16.27 4.10 29.47
C ALA A 834 -16.14 5.19 28.39
N LEU A 835 -17.07 5.26 27.44
CA LEU A 835 -17.10 6.33 26.42
C LEU A 835 -17.33 7.71 27.03
N ILE A 836 -18.20 7.81 28.05
CA ILE A 836 -18.44 9.07 28.78
C ILE A 836 -17.16 9.50 29.51
N LEU A 837 -16.48 8.56 30.18
CA LEU A 837 -15.22 8.81 30.87
C LEU A 837 -14.09 9.17 29.90
N GLY A 838 -14.01 8.53 28.72
CA GLY A 838 -13.11 8.91 27.64
C GLY A 838 -13.38 10.34 27.15
N LYS A 839 -14.64 10.73 26.96
CA LYS A 839 -14.99 12.11 26.61
C LYS A 839 -14.56 13.10 27.70
N LYS A 840 -14.77 12.77 28.98
CA LYS A 840 -14.31 13.58 30.13
C LYS A 840 -12.78 13.68 30.20
N GLY A 841 -12.09 12.61 29.84
CA GLY A 841 -10.63 12.54 29.69
C GLY A 841 -10.09 13.29 28.47
N ARG A 842 -10.94 14.00 27.71
CA ARG A 842 -10.59 14.77 26.49
C ARG A 842 -9.95 13.88 25.40
N PHE A 843 -10.47 12.67 25.25
CA PHE A 843 -10.15 11.81 24.12
C PHE A 843 -11.03 12.18 22.91
N ASP A 844 -10.45 12.08 21.72
CA ASP A 844 -11.11 12.42 20.46
C ASP A 844 -11.78 11.20 19.81
N VAL A 845 -11.20 10.02 20.00
CA VAL A 845 -11.69 8.74 19.48
C VAL A 845 -11.46 7.64 20.50
N PHE A 846 -12.36 6.67 20.53
CA PHE A 846 -12.24 5.45 21.33
C PHE A 846 -12.13 4.24 20.39
N ASN A 847 -11.02 3.53 20.45
CA ASN A 847 -10.67 2.42 19.60
C ASN A 847 -10.95 1.09 20.33
N GLY A 848 -11.34 0.08 19.56
CA GLY A 848 -11.48 -1.29 20.03
C GLY A 848 -11.20 -2.26 18.89
N LEU A 849 -10.92 -3.50 19.24
CA LEU A 849 -10.77 -4.60 18.29
C LEU A 849 -11.99 -5.53 18.37
N SER A 850 -12.18 -6.42 17.39
CA SER A 850 -13.21 -7.46 17.45
C SER A 850 -12.95 -8.58 18.47
N LEU A 851 -11.83 -8.51 19.21
CA LEU A 851 -11.44 -9.48 20.25
C LEU A 851 -12.32 -9.42 21.52
N LEU A 852 -12.07 -10.31 22.48
CA LEU A 852 -12.88 -10.50 23.69
C LEU A 852 -14.37 -10.68 23.32
N ASP A 853 -15.27 -10.18 24.16
CA ASP A 853 -16.71 -10.12 23.89
C ASP A 853 -17.12 -8.79 23.23
N ASN A 854 -16.18 -8.10 22.55
CA ASN A 854 -16.45 -6.78 21.96
C ASN A 854 -17.58 -6.83 20.92
N GLY A 855 -17.74 -7.99 20.27
CA GLY A 855 -18.88 -8.32 19.41
C GLY A 855 -20.25 -7.94 20.00
N LEU A 856 -20.41 -8.01 21.32
CA LEU A 856 -21.69 -7.77 21.99
C LEU A 856 -22.07 -6.28 22.08
N PHE A 857 -21.13 -5.35 21.94
CA PHE A 857 -21.41 -3.92 22.15
C PHE A 857 -20.91 -2.98 21.05
N LEU A 858 -19.97 -3.39 20.19
CA LEU A 858 -19.37 -2.48 19.20
C LEU A 858 -20.42 -1.77 18.32
N GLU A 859 -21.34 -2.51 17.71
CA GLU A 859 -22.38 -1.91 16.86
C GLU A 859 -23.35 -1.02 17.66
N GLN A 860 -23.84 -1.51 18.80
CA GLN A 860 -24.80 -0.78 19.64
C GLN A 860 -24.22 0.50 20.23
N GLN A 861 -22.94 0.48 20.61
CA GLN A 861 -22.19 1.65 21.07
C GLN A 861 -21.69 2.54 19.92
N LYS A 862 -22.08 2.24 18.66
CA LYS A 862 -21.77 3.01 17.45
C LYS A 862 -20.29 3.05 17.09
N PHE A 863 -19.53 2.01 17.43
CA PHE A 863 -18.20 1.83 16.88
C PHE A 863 -18.32 1.52 15.38
N GLY A 864 -17.66 2.33 14.56
CA GLY A 864 -17.58 2.12 13.12
C GLY A 864 -16.43 1.16 12.77
N PRO A 865 -16.61 0.27 11.79
CA PRO A 865 -15.53 -0.61 11.37
C PRO A 865 -14.40 0.20 10.71
N GLY A 866 -13.17 0.02 11.20
CA GLY A 866 -11.96 0.53 10.58
C GLY A 866 -11.52 -0.28 9.37
N ASP A 867 -10.54 0.22 8.65
CA ASP A 867 -9.84 -0.45 7.55
C ASP A 867 -8.71 -1.38 8.04
N GLY A 868 -8.11 -1.07 9.19
CA GLY A 868 -7.05 -1.85 9.81
C GLY A 868 -7.48 -3.23 10.33
N GLN A 869 -6.62 -4.22 10.10
CA GLN A 869 -6.65 -5.53 10.75
C GLN A 869 -5.39 -5.75 11.59
N LEU A 870 -5.53 -6.56 12.63
CA LEU A 870 -4.42 -6.98 13.48
C LEU A 870 -4.35 -8.50 13.48
N HIS A 871 -3.23 -9.02 13.00
CA HIS A 871 -2.97 -10.45 12.91
C HIS A 871 -2.10 -10.90 14.09
N TYR A 872 -2.51 -11.95 14.78
CA TYR A 872 -1.81 -12.54 15.92
C TYR A 872 -0.96 -13.73 15.47
N TYR A 873 0.29 -13.78 15.93
CA TYR A 873 1.24 -14.81 15.58
C TYR A 873 1.92 -15.37 16.83
N LEU A 874 2.23 -16.66 16.77
CA LEU A 874 3.06 -17.34 17.75
C LEU A 874 4.34 -17.85 17.07
N PHE A 875 5.48 -17.39 17.55
CA PHE A 875 6.80 -17.87 17.12
C PHE A 875 7.14 -19.17 17.86
N ASN A 876 7.62 -20.18 17.12
CA ASN A 876 7.98 -21.49 17.64
C ASN A 876 6.85 -22.22 18.40
N TYR A 877 5.60 -21.98 18.01
CA TYR A 877 4.44 -22.65 18.58
C TYR A 877 3.41 -22.92 17.49
N ARG A 878 2.94 -24.17 17.41
CA ARG A 878 1.84 -24.55 16.54
C ARG A 878 0.55 -24.47 17.35
N ALA A 879 -0.43 -23.74 16.82
CA ALA A 879 -1.77 -23.66 17.38
C ALA A 879 -2.80 -23.75 16.25
N ALA A 880 -3.91 -24.44 16.50
CA ALA A 880 -5.06 -24.35 15.60
C ALA A 880 -5.59 -22.90 15.54
N PRO A 881 -6.19 -22.47 14.42
CA PRO A 881 -6.77 -21.13 14.30
C PRO A 881 -7.76 -20.81 15.43
N ILE A 882 -7.77 -19.54 15.85
CA ILE A 882 -8.66 -19.02 16.89
C ILE A 882 -9.55 -17.94 16.27
N ALA A 883 -10.85 -17.97 16.56
CA ALA A 883 -11.79 -16.97 16.08
C ALA A 883 -11.39 -15.57 16.57
N GLY A 884 -11.31 -14.59 15.68
CA GLY A 884 -10.93 -13.21 16.01
C GLY A 884 -12.12 -12.26 16.17
N GLY A 885 -13.35 -12.78 16.23
CA GLY A 885 -14.59 -11.99 16.37
C GLY A 885 -15.11 -11.38 15.07
N VAL A 886 -14.67 -11.87 13.91
CA VAL A 886 -15.22 -11.49 12.61
C VAL A 886 -15.58 -12.72 11.77
N ASP A 887 -16.65 -12.60 10.98
CA ASP A 887 -17.12 -13.62 10.05
C ASP A 887 -16.29 -13.66 8.76
N ARG A 888 -16.65 -14.58 7.85
CA ARG A 888 -15.99 -14.74 6.54
C ARG A 888 -16.07 -13.51 5.64
N ARG A 889 -16.97 -12.58 5.92
CA ARG A 889 -17.17 -11.33 5.18
C ARG A 889 -16.51 -10.14 5.89
N ASN A 890 -15.66 -10.42 6.88
CA ASN A 890 -15.00 -9.43 7.72
C ASN A 890 -16.01 -8.52 8.46
N LYS A 891 -17.21 -9.05 8.75
CA LYS A 891 -18.22 -8.40 9.59
C LYS A 891 -18.11 -8.93 11.01
N LEU A 892 -18.63 -8.19 11.97
CA LEU A 892 -18.63 -8.60 13.36
C LEU A 892 -19.40 -9.92 13.54
N ASP A 893 -18.79 -10.91 14.20
CA ASP A 893 -19.45 -12.17 14.53
C ASP A 893 -20.02 -12.09 15.96
N GLU A 894 -21.28 -11.70 16.09
CA GLU A 894 -21.97 -11.62 17.38
C GLU A 894 -22.36 -12.99 17.95
N ASP A 895 -22.40 -14.03 17.11
CA ASP A 895 -22.86 -15.36 17.49
C ASP A 895 -21.74 -16.17 18.11
N ASN A 896 -20.57 -16.22 17.46
CA ASN A 896 -19.42 -17.00 17.93
C ASN A 896 -18.39 -16.17 18.70
N LEU A 897 -18.42 -14.84 18.55
CA LEU A 897 -17.49 -13.90 19.21
C LEU A 897 -16.02 -14.25 18.92
N SER A 898 -15.10 -13.74 19.74
CA SER A 898 -13.67 -14.00 19.63
C SER A 898 -13.21 -15.02 20.66
N GLY A 899 -12.30 -15.91 20.26
CA GLY A 899 -11.49 -16.73 21.18
C GLY A 899 -10.22 -16.01 21.66
N ILE A 900 -9.93 -14.81 21.15
CA ILE A 900 -8.79 -13.99 21.55
C ILE A 900 -9.16 -13.15 22.78
N GLY A 901 -8.59 -13.51 23.92
CA GLY A 901 -8.65 -12.78 25.18
C GLY A 901 -7.35 -12.05 25.53
N LEU A 902 -6.44 -11.89 24.58
CA LEU A 902 -5.21 -11.11 24.70
C LEU A 902 -5.37 -9.80 23.92
N VAL A 903 -5.06 -8.68 24.57
CA VAL A 903 -4.96 -7.35 23.95
C VAL A 903 -3.49 -6.96 23.91
N MET A 904 -3.01 -6.51 22.75
CA MET A 904 -1.63 -6.06 22.52
C MET A 904 -1.59 -4.53 22.41
N LEU A 905 -0.46 -3.92 22.80
CA LEU A 905 -0.27 -2.46 22.82
C LEU A 905 -0.01 -1.82 21.47
#